data_AF-A0A0E0AJ66-F1
#
_entry.id   AF-A0A0E0AJ66-F1
#
_cell.length_a   1.000
_cell.length_b   1.000
_cell.length_c   1.000
_cell.angle_alpha   90.00
_cell.angle_beta   90.00
_cell.angle_gamma   90.00
#
_symmetry.space_group_name_H-M   'P 1'
#
loop_
_entity.id
_entity.type
_entity.pdbx_description
1 polymer ?
#
loop_
_entity_poly.entity_id
_entity_poly.type
_entity_poly.pdbx_seq_one_letter_code
_entity_poly.pdbx_strand_id
1 'polypeptide(L)'
;MVSSNMFYRRKRSWRAGDLVSRSTLQLLDFDDGSPPEYAWRRKLSSHANRLKEFNVTFREAIKMMKLGLRLWSYIREEASHGRKAPIDPFTRESDKPSASQGVPLGGMGSGSISRGFRGEFKHWQIIPGSCEMSPVMANQFSIFITRGGNKKYSSVLAPGQHDSLKKSSDDGISSWDWKLRGDRSTYHALFPRAWTVYDGEPDPELKVSCRQISPFIPHNYQESSLPTSVFVYTIVNTGKERAKVSLVMTWAVGFPIIPAVMTANNNPPVTFAVAACENQNVNVTVLPAFGLSGESSVTAREMWGTLSQDGCFDRDNFSAGPSMPSSLGDTVCAAVCASTWVEPHGRCTVVFSLAWSSPKVKFKKGNAYYRRYTKFYGTSPRSAINLVQDALMKYKHWEEEIDKWQNPILHDERFPEWYKVTLFNELYFLVAGGTVWIDSASLIADADEMLNSRLSEDNDLPLHHSSRNSAVPLIGFTPHIIDDRENVGKFLYLEGIEYFMWCTYDVHFYASFALLELFPKIELSIQRDFATAVLREDKSRVRFLADGTWGTRKVIGAVAHDLGAHDPWHELNAYNIHDTSRWKDLNPKFVLQVYRDFAATGDMSFGKDVWPAVCTAMEYMEQFDHDDDGMIENDGFPDQTYDAWTVRGVSAYCGCLWLAALQAAAALARTLGHHDYAERCMLKFANAKPVFEAKLWNGSYFNYDSGTSYNSRSIHADQLAGQWYTASSGLPPLFDEGRIKCTLQKIFDYNVMRVKGGRMGAVNGMHPNGKVDETCMQSREIWTGVTYSLAATMLLHGMDNQAFATAEGIFIAGWSEEGYGYWFQTPEAWTIDGHYRSLIYMRPLAIWAMQYALSPPRTILEAPRVNTMDRTSYISPSTLQFLQDSVRKMTPKNSCFGSNSSNCEC
;
A
#
# COMPACT_ATOMS: atom_id res chain seq x y z
N MET A 1 -30.74 15.65 20.76
CA MET A 1 -31.27 14.33 21.20
C MET A 1 -32.62 14.10 20.55
N VAL A 2 -32.63 13.39 19.43
CA VAL A 2 -33.76 12.57 18.96
C VAL A 2 -33.09 11.31 18.40
N SER A 3 -33.47 10.18 18.98
CA SER A 3 -32.97 8.82 18.71
C SER A 3 -32.91 8.51 17.21
N SER A 4 -31.71 8.39 16.65
CA SER A 4 -31.46 7.64 15.42
C SER A 4 -31.25 6.18 15.80
N ASN A 5 -32.14 5.31 15.32
CA ASN A 5 -32.04 3.88 15.50
C ASN A 5 -30.74 3.34 14.87
N MET A 6 -29.74 3.09 15.71
CA MET A 6 -28.51 2.35 15.41
C MET A 6 -28.84 0.91 14.98
N PHE A 7 -29.10 0.68 13.69
CA PHE A 7 -29.31 -0.66 13.14
C PHE A 7 -28.02 -1.41 12.76
N TYR A 8 -26.83 -0.83 13.00
CA TYR A 8 -25.56 -1.56 12.79
C TYR A 8 -25.14 -2.48 13.96
N ARG A 9 -25.95 -2.57 15.03
CA ARG A 9 -25.67 -3.52 16.12
C ARG A 9 -26.06 -4.95 15.72
N ARG A 10 -25.04 -5.83 15.64
CA ARG A 10 -25.11 -7.31 15.76
C ARG A 10 -25.56 -8.14 14.55
N LYS A 11 -25.00 -7.95 13.36
CA LYS A 11 -24.68 -9.14 12.56
C LYS A 11 -23.24 -9.50 12.85
N ARG A 12 -23.00 -10.71 13.39
CA ARG A 12 -21.65 -11.26 13.42
C ARG A 12 -21.16 -11.24 11.98
N SER A 13 -20.03 -10.58 11.71
CA SER A 13 -19.46 -10.52 10.36
C SER A 13 -19.01 -11.90 9.88
N TRP A 14 -18.92 -12.85 10.83
CA TRP A 14 -18.61 -14.25 10.61
C TRP A 14 -19.79 -15.15 11.01
N ARG A 15 -19.94 -16.29 10.34
CA ARG A 15 -20.95 -17.30 10.70
C ARG A 15 -20.79 -17.70 12.18
N ALA A 16 -21.92 -18.00 12.83
CA ALA A 16 -21.99 -18.23 14.28
C ALA A 16 -21.30 -19.51 14.78
N GLY A 17 -20.82 -20.39 13.90
CA GLY A 17 -20.01 -21.53 14.28
C GLY A 17 -18.61 -21.07 14.69
N ASP A 18 -18.26 -21.24 15.96
CA ASP A 18 -16.92 -20.96 16.45
C ASP A 18 -15.94 -21.94 15.76
N LEU A 19 -14.99 -21.42 14.96
CA LEU A 19 -14.00 -22.24 14.24
C LEU A 19 -13.02 -22.94 15.20
N VAL A 20 -12.89 -22.41 16.41
CA VAL A 20 -12.12 -22.95 17.53
C VAL A 20 -13.05 -23.01 18.74
N SER A 21 -12.99 -24.11 19.51
CA SER A 21 -13.87 -24.24 20.69
C SER A 21 -13.54 -23.19 21.75
N ARG A 22 -14.55 -22.66 22.44
CA ARG A 22 -14.35 -21.70 23.55
C ARG A 22 -13.48 -22.26 24.67
N SER A 23 -13.61 -23.56 24.96
CA SER A 23 -12.75 -24.25 25.92
C SER A 23 -11.28 -24.24 25.49
N THR A 24 -11.01 -24.45 24.19
CA THR A 24 -9.64 -24.38 23.66
C THR A 24 -9.08 -22.96 23.79
N LEU A 25 -9.86 -21.94 23.47
CA LEU A 25 -9.45 -20.54 23.65
C LEU A 25 -9.18 -20.22 25.13
N GLN A 26 -10.05 -20.61 26.06
CA GLN A 26 -9.80 -20.39 27.49
C GLN A 26 -8.52 -21.07 28.00
N LEU A 27 -8.20 -22.26 27.48
CA LEU A 27 -6.95 -22.95 27.81
C LEU A 27 -5.72 -22.23 27.26
N LEU A 28 -5.83 -21.65 26.05
CA LEU A 28 -4.75 -20.95 25.35
C LEU A 28 -4.58 -19.49 25.78
N ASP A 29 -5.52 -18.93 26.54
CA ASP A 29 -5.49 -17.53 27.02
C ASP A 29 -4.31 -17.22 27.96
N PHE A 30 -3.51 -18.22 28.30
CA PHE A 30 -2.23 -18.03 28.96
C PHE A 30 -1.20 -17.39 28.03
N ASP A 31 -0.56 -16.32 28.51
CA ASP A 31 0.53 -15.60 27.80
C ASP A 31 0.06 -15.12 26.41
N ASP A 32 -1.20 -14.68 26.30
CA ASP A 32 -1.89 -14.19 25.08
C ASP A 32 -1.95 -15.21 23.93
N GLY A 33 -1.86 -16.51 24.23
CA GLY A 33 -1.88 -17.57 23.24
C GLY A 33 -3.21 -17.64 22.46
N SER A 34 -4.28 -17.07 23.01
CA SER A 34 -5.55 -16.93 22.32
C SER A 34 -5.54 -15.78 21.31
N PRO A 35 -6.08 -15.99 20.09
CA PRO A 35 -6.29 -14.89 19.15
C PRO A 35 -7.29 -13.86 19.72
N PRO A 36 -7.16 -12.57 19.36
CA PRO A 36 -8.11 -11.55 19.76
C PRO A 36 -9.51 -11.85 19.21
N GLU A 37 -10.54 -11.37 19.91
CA GLU A 37 -11.94 -11.56 19.51
C GLU A 37 -12.18 -11.09 18.06
N TYR A 38 -11.64 -9.90 17.73
CA TYR A 38 -11.68 -9.32 16.41
C TYR A 38 -10.43 -9.70 15.61
N ALA A 39 -10.50 -10.83 14.92
CA ALA A 39 -9.47 -11.27 13.98
C ALA A 39 -10.10 -11.82 12.71
N TRP A 40 -9.46 -11.58 11.57
CA TRP A 40 -9.74 -12.33 10.36
C TRP A 40 -9.44 -13.80 10.62
N ARG A 41 -10.24 -14.74 10.15
CA ARG A 41 -10.05 -16.16 10.49
C ARG A 41 -10.33 -17.10 9.33
N ARG A 42 -9.52 -18.16 9.23
CA ARG A 42 -9.65 -19.19 8.17
C ARG A 42 -9.16 -20.54 8.66
N LYS A 43 -9.92 -21.61 8.38
CA LYS A 43 -9.42 -22.98 8.61
C LYS A 43 -8.25 -23.27 7.70
N LEU A 44 -7.24 -23.96 8.19
CA LEU A 44 -6.07 -24.39 7.40
C LEU A 44 -6.45 -25.35 6.25
N SER A 45 -7.55 -26.10 6.39
CA SER A 45 -8.10 -26.94 5.32
C SER A 45 -8.93 -26.18 4.28
N SER A 46 -9.13 -24.87 4.42
CA SER A 46 -9.86 -24.07 3.43
C SER A 46 -9.15 -24.09 2.08
N HIS A 47 -9.92 -24.21 1.01
CA HIS A 47 -9.35 -24.24 -0.33
C HIS A 47 -8.81 -22.87 -0.74
N ALA A 48 -7.53 -22.81 -1.13
CA ALA A 48 -6.91 -21.61 -1.66
C ALA A 48 -7.21 -21.50 -3.17
N ASN A 49 -8.39 -20.98 -3.50
CA ASN A 49 -8.85 -20.79 -4.88
C ASN A 49 -7.78 -20.05 -5.71
N ARG A 50 -7.59 -20.48 -6.96
CA ARG A 50 -6.84 -19.68 -7.94
C ARG A 50 -7.63 -18.42 -8.27
N LEU A 51 -6.96 -17.29 -8.19
CA LEU A 51 -7.57 -16.00 -8.51
C LEU A 51 -7.69 -15.86 -10.03
N LYS A 52 -8.75 -15.17 -10.47
CA LYS A 52 -9.01 -14.92 -11.89
C LYS A 52 -8.76 -13.46 -12.20
N GLU A 53 -7.84 -13.20 -13.10
CA GLU A 53 -7.59 -11.88 -13.68
C GLU A 53 -8.74 -11.49 -14.63
N PHE A 54 -9.03 -10.20 -14.73
CA PHE A 54 -10.01 -9.69 -15.68
C PHE A 54 -9.55 -9.89 -17.13
N ASN A 55 -10.51 -10.00 -18.04
CA ASN A 55 -10.22 -10.12 -19.46
C ASN A 55 -10.58 -8.82 -20.18
N VAL A 56 -9.65 -8.37 -21.02
CA VAL A 56 -9.90 -7.35 -22.03
C VAL A 56 -10.89 -7.93 -23.06
N THR A 57 -12.00 -7.24 -23.30
CA THR A 57 -12.98 -7.65 -24.31
C THR A 57 -12.41 -7.52 -25.71
N PHE A 58 -12.99 -8.24 -26.68
CA PHE A 58 -12.56 -8.16 -28.08
C PHE A 58 -12.57 -6.72 -28.63
N ARG A 59 -13.56 -5.90 -28.25
CA ARG A 59 -13.66 -4.50 -28.65
C ARG A 59 -12.54 -3.64 -28.03
N GLU A 60 -12.26 -3.82 -26.75
CA GLU A 60 -11.14 -3.14 -26.08
C GLU A 60 -9.80 -3.57 -26.69
N ALA A 61 -9.60 -4.86 -26.96
CA ALA A 61 -8.38 -5.38 -27.57
C ALA A 61 -8.12 -4.76 -28.96
N ILE A 62 -9.15 -4.60 -29.79
CA ILE A 62 -9.03 -3.89 -31.07
C ILE A 62 -8.61 -2.43 -30.86
N LYS A 63 -9.26 -1.72 -29.92
CA LYS A 63 -8.91 -0.31 -29.60
C LYS A 63 -7.47 -0.19 -29.09
N MET A 64 -7.00 -1.15 -28.31
CA MET A 64 -5.68 -1.15 -27.68
C MET A 64 -4.58 -1.76 -28.56
N MET A 65 -4.88 -2.31 -29.74
CA MET A 65 -3.90 -3.05 -30.56
C MET A 65 -2.61 -2.26 -30.83
N LYS A 66 -2.71 -0.97 -31.18
CA LYS A 66 -1.53 -0.11 -31.43
C LYS A 66 -0.72 0.14 -30.15
N LEU A 67 -1.38 0.35 -29.02
CA LEU A 67 -0.74 0.45 -27.71
C LEU A 67 -0.06 -0.88 -27.37
N GLY A 68 -0.74 -2.01 -27.53
CA GLY A 68 -0.23 -3.35 -27.25
C GLY A 68 1.03 -3.68 -28.04
N LEU A 69 1.09 -3.36 -29.33
CA LEU A 69 2.31 -3.56 -30.15
C LEU A 69 3.49 -2.73 -29.65
N ARG A 70 3.25 -1.46 -29.29
CA ARG A 70 4.30 -0.57 -28.77
C ARG A 70 4.76 -1.00 -27.38
N LEU A 71 3.82 -1.37 -26.52
CA LEU A 71 4.08 -1.87 -25.18
C LEU A 71 4.89 -3.16 -25.24
N TRP A 72 4.52 -4.11 -26.11
CA TRP A 72 5.29 -5.34 -26.33
C TRP A 72 6.71 -5.06 -26.81
N SER A 73 6.88 -4.14 -27.76
CA SER A 73 8.22 -3.72 -28.22
C SER A 73 9.04 -3.12 -27.08
N TYR A 74 8.43 -2.23 -26.29
CA TYR A 74 9.07 -1.56 -25.15
C TYR A 74 9.48 -2.56 -24.05
N ILE A 75 8.61 -3.51 -23.72
CA ILE A 75 8.91 -4.57 -22.74
C ILE A 75 10.10 -5.41 -23.18
N ARG A 76 10.17 -5.78 -24.46
CA ARG A 76 11.33 -6.52 -25.00
C ARG A 76 12.61 -5.69 -24.96
N GLU A 77 12.51 -4.39 -25.20
CA GLU A 77 13.64 -3.46 -25.10
C GLU A 77 14.13 -3.36 -23.64
N GLU A 78 13.25 -3.15 -22.66
CA GLU A 78 13.60 -3.15 -21.24
C GLU A 78 14.24 -4.47 -20.80
N ALA A 79 13.64 -5.60 -21.19
CA ALA A 79 14.17 -6.93 -20.89
C ALA A 79 15.57 -7.16 -21.50
N SER A 80 15.85 -6.62 -22.70
CA SER A 80 17.19 -6.71 -23.31
C SER A 80 18.27 -5.96 -22.52
N HIS A 81 17.88 -4.99 -21.69
CA HIS A 81 18.76 -4.29 -20.76
C HIS A 81 18.77 -4.90 -19.35
N GLY A 82 18.11 -6.05 -19.14
CA GLY A 82 17.97 -6.69 -17.82
C GLY A 82 17.06 -5.92 -16.85
N ARG A 83 16.15 -5.09 -17.39
CA ARG A 83 15.21 -4.24 -16.64
C ARG A 83 13.78 -4.77 -16.77
N LYS A 84 12.93 -4.40 -15.80
CA LYS A 84 11.49 -4.66 -15.80
C LYS A 84 10.75 -3.43 -16.31
N ALA A 85 9.86 -3.57 -17.27
CA ALA A 85 8.99 -2.47 -17.69
C ALA A 85 8.04 -2.07 -16.53
N PRO A 86 7.64 -0.80 -16.41
CA PRO A 86 6.72 -0.35 -15.37
C PRO A 86 5.39 -1.13 -15.38
N ILE A 87 4.89 -1.44 -16.58
CA ILE A 87 3.66 -2.22 -16.78
C ILE A 87 3.95 -3.31 -17.82
N ASP A 88 3.69 -4.56 -17.47
CA ASP A 88 3.86 -5.72 -18.37
C ASP A 88 2.63 -6.64 -18.31
N PRO A 89 1.67 -6.50 -19.25
CA PRO A 89 0.50 -7.36 -19.32
C PRO A 89 0.75 -8.66 -20.11
N PHE A 90 1.95 -8.86 -20.70
CA PHE A 90 2.23 -9.99 -21.59
C PHE A 90 3.02 -11.09 -20.90
N THR A 91 3.92 -10.73 -19.99
CA THR A 91 4.71 -11.68 -19.21
C THR A 91 3.90 -12.09 -17.99
N ARG A 92 3.21 -13.22 -18.11
CA ARG A 92 2.53 -13.83 -16.97
C ARG A 92 3.53 -14.60 -16.13
N GLU A 93 3.53 -14.38 -14.82
CA GLU A 93 4.28 -15.21 -13.89
C GLU A 93 3.85 -16.67 -14.03
N SER A 94 4.81 -17.58 -13.88
CA SER A 94 4.59 -19.03 -14.04
C SER A 94 3.59 -19.56 -13.01
N ASP A 95 3.54 -18.95 -11.83
CA ASP A 95 2.66 -19.33 -10.73
C ASP A 95 1.44 -18.42 -10.67
N LYS A 96 0.27 -18.99 -10.96
CA LYS A 96 -0.99 -18.24 -10.85
C LYS A 96 -1.27 -17.91 -9.38
N PRO A 97 -1.63 -16.66 -9.04
CA PRO A 97 -1.91 -16.27 -7.66
C PRO A 97 -3.09 -17.06 -7.10
N SER A 98 -3.04 -17.33 -5.81
CA SER A 98 -4.07 -18.07 -5.07
C SER A 98 -4.44 -17.35 -3.80
N ALA A 99 -5.64 -17.65 -3.30
CA ALA A 99 -6.19 -17.16 -2.04
C ALA A 99 -5.50 -17.81 -0.82
N SER A 100 -4.16 -17.87 -0.80
CA SER A 100 -3.34 -18.52 0.24
C SER A 100 -2.54 -17.55 1.10
N GLN A 101 -2.68 -16.24 0.89
CA GLN A 101 -1.88 -15.24 1.61
C GLN A 101 -2.23 -15.15 3.10
N GLY A 102 -1.30 -14.56 3.84
CA GLY A 102 -1.41 -14.26 5.25
C GLY A 102 -0.58 -13.02 5.60
N VAL A 103 -0.48 -12.72 6.89
CA VAL A 103 0.24 -11.54 7.40
C VAL A 103 1.72 -11.61 7.01
N PRO A 104 2.28 -10.55 6.39
CA PRO A 104 3.69 -10.47 6.06
C PRO A 104 4.55 -10.29 7.32
N LEU A 105 5.79 -10.76 7.23
CA LEU A 105 6.83 -10.70 8.25
C LEU A 105 7.76 -9.52 7.99
N GLY A 106 8.18 -8.87 9.08
CA GLY A 106 9.20 -7.82 9.09
C GLY A 106 8.65 -6.40 9.20
N GLY A 107 9.53 -5.45 9.46
CA GLY A 107 9.25 -4.03 9.44
C GLY A 107 9.25 -3.44 8.03
N MET A 108 8.71 -2.23 7.91
CA MET A 108 8.64 -1.47 6.66
C MET A 108 10.04 -1.19 6.11
N GLY A 109 10.20 -1.29 4.80
CA GLY A 109 11.45 -0.95 4.11
C GLY A 109 12.60 -1.91 4.38
N SER A 110 12.35 -3.04 5.05
CA SER A 110 13.35 -4.04 5.42
C SER A 110 13.39 -5.24 4.45
N GLY A 111 12.49 -5.22 3.46
CA GLY A 111 12.08 -6.41 2.70
C GLY A 111 11.07 -7.24 3.49
N SER A 112 10.27 -8.08 2.83
CA SER A 112 9.23 -8.85 3.50
C SER A 112 9.16 -10.30 3.04
N ILE A 113 8.59 -11.13 3.92
CA ILE A 113 8.31 -12.56 3.67
C ILE A 113 6.89 -12.81 4.13
N SER A 114 6.00 -13.32 3.28
CA SER A 114 4.64 -13.64 3.72
C SER A 114 4.57 -15.06 4.26
N ARG A 115 3.83 -15.25 5.36
CA ARG A 115 3.45 -16.59 5.82
C ARG A 115 1.97 -16.80 5.51
N GLY A 116 1.71 -17.69 4.55
CA GLY A 116 0.35 -18.03 4.13
C GLY A 116 -0.47 -18.59 5.29
N PHE A 117 -1.81 -18.48 5.21
CA PHE A 117 -2.68 -18.96 6.29
C PHE A 117 -2.58 -20.48 6.52
N ARG A 118 -2.01 -21.22 5.56
CA ARG A 118 -1.75 -22.67 5.64
C ARG A 118 -0.38 -23.01 6.22
N GLY A 119 0.45 -22.01 6.54
CA GLY A 119 1.72 -22.16 7.27
C GLY A 119 2.98 -21.98 6.43
N GLU A 120 2.86 -21.93 5.09
CA GLU A 120 3.97 -21.81 4.15
C GLU A 120 4.59 -20.41 4.11
N PHE A 121 5.92 -20.34 3.99
CA PHE A 121 6.65 -19.10 3.74
C PHE A 121 6.78 -18.87 2.24
N LYS A 122 6.23 -17.76 1.75
CA LYS A 122 6.09 -17.41 0.33
C LYS A 122 6.10 -15.89 0.13
N HIS A 123 6.01 -15.43 -1.12
CA HIS A 123 5.95 -14.00 -1.45
C HIS A 123 7.14 -13.24 -0.85
N TRP A 124 8.32 -13.50 -1.40
CA TRP A 124 9.57 -12.91 -0.95
C TRP A 124 9.83 -11.60 -1.68
N GLN A 125 10.00 -10.52 -0.92
CA GLN A 125 10.27 -9.17 -1.43
C GLN A 125 11.48 -8.56 -0.72
N ILE A 126 12.56 -9.32 -0.59
CA ILE A 126 13.80 -8.84 0.02
C ILE A 126 14.61 -8.00 -0.98
N ILE A 127 14.57 -8.35 -2.26
CA ILE A 127 15.22 -7.60 -3.33
C ILE A 127 14.23 -6.56 -3.88
N PRO A 128 14.60 -5.27 -3.95
CA PRO A 128 13.71 -4.21 -4.44
C PRO A 128 13.16 -4.53 -5.83
N GLY A 129 11.84 -4.41 -6.00
CA GLY A 129 11.16 -4.59 -7.29
C GLY A 129 10.97 -6.03 -7.76
N SER A 130 11.47 -7.02 -7.02
CA SER A 130 11.19 -8.43 -7.27
C SER A 130 10.19 -8.97 -6.25
N CYS A 131 9.31 -9.84 -6.69
CA CYS A 131 8.41 -10.60 -5.83
C CYS A 131 8.47 -12.06 -6.26
N GLU A 132 8.92 -12.95 -5.38
CA GLU A 132 8.89 -14.38 -5.65
C GLU A 132 7.71 -15.04 -4.96
N MET A 133 6.75 -15.46 -5.77
CA MET A 133 5.44 -15.91 -5.28
C MET A 133 5.45 -17.35 -4.75
N SER A 134 6.39 -18.17 -5.20
CA SER A 134 6.45 -19.60 -4.87
C SER A 134 6.79 -19.82 -3.39
N PRO A 135 6.16 -20.80 -2.72
CA PRO A 135 6.52 -21.17 -1.36
C PRO A 135 7.85 -21.93 -1.32
N VAL A 136 8.68 -21.64 -0.31
CA VAL A 136 9.87 -22.43 -0.01
C VAL A 136 9.48 -23.53 0.98
N MET A 137 9.15 -24.72 0.46
CA MET A 137 8.54 -25.78 1.26
C MET A 137 9.45 -26.38 2.34
N ALA A 138 10.77 -26.17 2.28
CA ALA A 138 11.70 -26.53 3.34
C ALA A 138 11.65 -25.57 4.54
N ASN A 139 11.09 -24.36 4.38
CA ASN A 139 10.90 -23.42 5.48
C ASN A 139 9.61 -23.77 6.20
N GLN A 140 9.71 -24.36 7.38
CA GLN A 140 8.56 -24.89 8.09
C GLN A 140 8.71 -24.80 9.61
N PHE A 141 7.58 -24.88 10.28
CA PHE A 141 7.53 -25.38 11.65
C PHE A 141 7.03 -26.81 11.64
N SER A 142 7.65 -27.66 12.45
CA SER A 142 7.26 -29.06 12.65
C SER A 142 7.15 -29.38 14.14
N ILE A 143 6.30 -30.33 14.48
CA ILE A 143 6.10 -30.78 15.86
C ILE A 143 6.32 -32.28 15.99
N PHE A 144 7.01 -32.68 17.07
CA PHE A 144 7.24 -34.07 17.45
C PHE A 144 6.80 -34.25 18.90
N ILE A 145 5.99 -35.27 19.17
CA ILE A 145 5.38 -35.51 20.49
C ILE A 145 5.61 -36.95 20.87
N THR A 146 6.11 -37.18 22.07
CA THR A 146 6.21 -38.52 22.68
C THR A 146 5.48 -38.54 24.02
N ARG A 147 4.58 -39.50 24.20
CA ARG A 147 3.84 -39.78 25.44
C ARG A 147 4.21 -41.16 26.00
N GLY A 148 3.66 -41.51 27.16
CA GLY A 148 3.77 -42.86 27.72
C GLY A 148 3.20 -43.93 26.76
N GLY A 149 3.67 -45.18 26.93
CA GLY A 149 3.15 -46.32 26.16
C GLY A 149 3.47 -46.31 24.66
N ASN A 150 4.64 -45.76 24.26
CA ASN A 150 5.12 -45.69 22.87
C ASN A 150 4.26 -44.87 21.90
N LYS A 151 3.35 -44.02 22.38
CA LYS A 151 2.59 -43.09 21.52
C LYS A 151 3.52 -41.97 21.03
N LYS A 152 3.74 -41.92 19.72
CA LYS A 152 4.50 -40.87 19.04
C LYS A 152 3.64 -40.21 17.96
N TYR A 153 3.70 -38.88 17.90
CA TYR A 153 3.07 -38.07 16.86
C TYR A 153 4.11 -37.16 16.25
N SER A 154 4.03 -36.95 14.94
CA SER A 154 4.89 -36.03 14.23
C SER A 154 4.17 -35.47 13.02
N SER A 155 4.33 -34.17 12.78
CA SER A 155 3.79 -33.53 11.59
C SER A 155 4.51 -32.21 11.31
N VAL A 156 4.69 -31.91 10.03
CA VAL A 156 4.86 -30.52 9.57
C VAL A 156 3.56 -29.78 9.88
N LEU A 157 3.67 -28.54 10.38
CA LEU A 157 2.53 -27.70 10.78
C LEU A 157 1.94 -26.91 9.60
N ALA A 158 1.87 -27.57 8.44
CA ALA A 158 1.24 -27.07 7.22
C ALA A 158 0.47 -28.22 6.52
N PRO A 159 -0.76 -28.00 6.03
CA PRO A 159 -1.56 -29.08 5.44
C PRO A 159 -0.98 -29.66 4.14
N GLY A 160 -0.94 -31.00 4.05
CA GLY A 160 -0.31 -31.73 2.95
C GLY A 160 -1.18 -31.91 1.71
N GLN A 161 -0.79 -31.27 0.60
CA GLN A 161 -0.91 -31.69 -0.80
C GLN A 161 -0.42 -30.52 -1.67
N HIS A 162 0.91 -30.38 -1.77
CA HIS A 162 1.54 -29.43 -2.69
C HIS A 162 2.04 -30.20 -3.91
N ASP A 163 1.79 -29.67 -5.11
CA ASP A 163 2.20 -30.28 -6.39
C ASP A 163 3.72 -30.57 -6.47
N SER A 164 4.53 -29.89 -5.64
CA SER A 164 5.98 -30.03 -5.53
C SER A 164 6.46 -31.23 -4.69
N LEU A 165 5.59 -31.86 -3.89
CA LEU A 165 5.92 -33.05 -3.10
C LEU A 165 5.80 -34.30 -4.00
N LYS A 166 6.85 -34.61 -4.78
CA LYS A 166 6.93 -35.87 -5.56
C LYS A 166 7.10 -37.09 -4.62
N LYS A 167 6.91 -38.30 -5.18
CA LYS A 167 6.76 -39.59 -4.46
C LYS A 167 7.78 -39.80 -3.32
N SER A 168 7.29 -40.42 -2.24
CA SER A 168 7.92 -40.66 -0.91
C SER A 168 9.22 -41.47 -0.87
N SER A 169 9.96 -41.60 -1.98
CA SER A 169 11.18 -42.38 -2.08
C SER A 169 12.46 -41.55 -2.12
N ASP A 170 12.41 -40.21 -2.06
CA ASP A 170 13.60 -39.36 -2.08
C ASP A 170 14.11 -38.97 -0.68
N ASP A 171 15.39 -38.61 -0.59
CA ASP A 171 16.08 -38.16 0.64
C ASP A 171 15.74 -36.70 1.01
N GLY A 172 14.77 -36.09 0.33
CA GLY A 172 14.34 -34.70 0.49
C GLY A 172 13.15 -34.54 1.44
N ILE A 173 12.50 -33.38 1.36
CA ILE A 173 11.38 -33.00 2.24
C ILE A 173 10.11 -33.86 2.05
N SER A 174 10.05 -34.67 0.99
CA SER A 174 8.95 -35.62 0.78
C SER A 174 8.91 -36.72 1.84
N SER A 175 10.04 -36.94 2.52
CA SER A 175 10.19 -37.91 3.62
C SER A 175 9.61 -37.43 4.96
N TRP A 176 9.29 -36.15 5.09
CA TRP A 176 8.71 -35.58 6.31
C TRP A 176 7.24 -36.00 6.48
N ASP A 177 6.74 -35.95 7.71
CA ASP A 177 5.32 -36.23 7.95
C ASP A 177 4.46 -35.01 7.61
N TRP A 178 3.89 -34.97 6.41
CA TRP A 178 2.89 -33.98 6.00
C TRP A 178 1.47 -34.40 6.41
N LYS A 179 1.29 -34.74 7.69
CA LYS A 179 0.06 -35.38 8.22
C LYS A 179 -1.02 -34.40 8.69
N LEU A 180 -0.71 -33.09 8.77
CA LEU A 180 -1.67 -32.09 9.20
C LEU A 180 -2.83 -31.99 8.20
N ARG A 181 -4.06 -32.20 8.69
CA ARG A 181 -5.26 -32.05 7.86
C ARG A 181 -5.75 -30.60 7.81
N GLY A 182 -5.67 -29.90 8.94
CA GLY A 182 -6.11 -28.51 9.07
C GLY A 182 -7.60 -28.34 9.33
N ASP A 183 -8.36 -29.43 9.53
CA ASP A 183 -9.82 -29.40 9.75
C ASP A 183 -10.19 -28.86 11.15
N ARG A 184 -9.27 -29.04 12.10
CA ARG A 184 -9.31 -28.53 13.47
C ARG A 184 -8.19 -27.53 13.75
N SER A 185 -7.67 -26.91 12.69
CA SER A 185 -6.65 -25.86 12.82
C SER A 185 -7.13 -24.59 12.15
N THR A 186 -7.00 -23.45 12.83
CA THR A 186 -7.52 -22.15 12.37
C THR A 186 -6.42 -21.10 12.43
N TYR A 187 -6.24 -20.39 11.33
CA TYR A 187 -5.42 -19.20 11.23
C TYR A 187 -6.25 -17.97 11.57
N HIS A 188 -5.68 -17.05 12.32
CA HIS A 188 -6.24 -15.77 12.70
C HIS A 188 -5.27 -14.65 12.35
N ALA A 189 -5.78 -13.50 11.91
CA ALA A 189 -4.94 -12.36 11.57
C ALA A 189 -5.54 -11.02 12.01
N LEU A 190 -4.68 -10.24 12.62
CA LEU A 190 -4.88 -8.84 12.93
C LEU A 190 -3.51 -8.16 12.84
N PHE A 191 -3.16 -7.75 11.62
CA PHE A 191 -1.86 -7.15 11.32
C PHE A 191 -1.45 -6.12 12.38
N PRO A 192 -0.20 -6.15 12.90
CA PRO A 192 0.96 -6.91 12.41
C PRO A 192 1.13 -8.31 13.03
N ARG A 193 0.10 -8.83 13.70
CA ARG A 193 0.12 -10.14 14.35
C ARG A 193 -0.76 -11.16 13.63
N ALA A 194 -0.40 -12.42 13.78
CA ALA A 194 -1.22 -13.55 13.37
C ALA A 194 -1.12 -14.69 14.39
N TRP A 195 -2.13 -15.54 14.43
CA TRP A 195 -2.16 -16.73 15.28
C TRP A 195 -2.53 -17.94 14.44
N THR A 196 -1.92 -19.09 14.71
CA THR A 196 -2.38 -20.37 14.20
C THR A 196 -2.69 -21.28 15.37
N VAL A 197 -3.97 -21.60 15.56
CA VAL A 197 -4.44 -22.52 16.60
C VAL A 197 -4.57 -23.92 16.00
N TYR A 198 -3.92 -24.89 16.62
CA TYR A 198 -4.00 -26.31 16.32
C TYR A 198 -4.78 -27.00 17.46
N ASP A 199 -6.05 -27.33 17.22
CA ASP A 199 -6.95 -27.91 18.23
C ASP A 199 -6.96 -29.45 18.14
N GLY A 200 -5.98 -30.08 18.81
CA GLY A 200 -5.87 -31.53 18.85
C GLY A 200 -5.23 -32.16 17.60
N GLU A 201 -4.40 -31.40 16.86
CA GLU A 201 -3.67 -31.87 15.67
C GLU A 201 -2.17 -31.57 15.83
N PRO A 202 -1.25 -32.55 15.68
CA PRO A 202 -1.50 -33.96 15.38
C PRO A 202 -1.92 -34.82 16.59
N ASP A 203 -1.73 -34.34 17.82
CA ASP A 203 -2.10 -35.05 19.04
C ASP A 203 -3.44 -34.54 19.62
N PRO A 204 -4.49 -35.37 19.73
CA PRO A 204 -5.81 -34.98 20.25
C PRO A 204 -5.80 -34.35 21.64
N GLU A 205 -4.81 -34.71 22.48
CA GLU A 205 -4.69 -34.26 23.87
C GLU A 205 -3.85 -32.97 24.02
N LEU A 206 -3.29 -32.42 22.94
CA LEU A 206 -2.59 -31.13 22.94
C LEU A 206 -3.45 -30.03 22.29
N LYS A 207 -3.38 -28.83 22.88
CA LYS A 207 -3.79 -27.57 22.23
C LYS A 207 -2.54 -26.73 22.03
N VAL A 208 -2.34 -26.25 20.81
CA VAL A 208 -1.16 -25.45 20.45
C VAL A 208 -1.63 -24.18 19.77
N SER A 209 -1.04 -23.05 20.13
CA SER A 209 -1.19 -21.79 19.41
C SER A 209 0.18 -21.26 19.02
N CYS A 210 0.36 -20.88 17.76
CA CYS A 210 1.53 -20.15 17.27
C CYS A 210 1.15 -18.69 17.06
N ARG A 211 1.63 -17.78 17.89
CA ARG A 211 1.50 -16.33 17.69
C ARG A 211 2.73 -15.79 16.96
N GLN A 212 2.50 -15.18 15.80
CA GLN A 212 3.49 -14.51 14.96
C GLN A 212 3.43 -13.01 15.19
N ILE A 213 4.59 -12.37 15.39
CA ILE A 213 4.71 -10.95 15.74
C ILE A 213 5.79 -10.31 14.87
N SER A 214 5.44 -9.20 14.20
CA SER A 214 6.40 -8.34 13.50
C SER A 214 6.39 -6.94 14.12
N PRO A 215 7.53 -6.25 14.19
CA PRO A 215 7.60 -4.91 14.75
C PRO A 215 7.00 -3.90 13.76
N PHE A 216 5.74 -3.55 13.97
CA PHE A 216 5.06 -2.44 13.30
C PHE A 216 4.32 -1.64 14.38
N ILE A 217 4.89 -0.49 14.73
CA ILE A 217 4.46 0.34 15.85
C ILE A 217 4.37 1.78 15.33
N PRO A 218 3.16 2.34 15.20
CA PRO A 218 2.95 3.71 14.76
C PRO A 218 3.82 4.71 15.55
N HIS A 219 4.34 5.71 14.86
CA HIS A 219 5.28 6.72 15.36
C HIS A 219 6.63 6.20 15.89
N ASN A 220 6.91 4.89 15.85
CA ASN A 220 8.24 4.33 16.13
C ASN A 220 8.99 4.05 14.83
N TYR A 221 9.92 4.94 14.48
CA TYR A 221 10.67 4.90 13.22
C TYR A 221 11.95 4.03 13.24
N GLN A 222 12.21 3.35 14.37
CA GLN A 222 13.32 2.42 14.52
C GLN A 222 12.82 0.98 14.44
N GLU A 223 11.99 0.57 15.40
CA GLU A 223 11.49 -0.80 15.51
C GLU A 223 10.67 -1.17 14.27
N SER A 224 9.84 -0.24 13.75
CA SER A 224 9.06 -0.44 12.53
C SER A 224 9.89 -0.59 11.25
N SER A 225 11.22 -0.45 11.31
CA SER A 225 12.13 -0.68 10.19
C SER A 225 12.87 -2.02 10.24
N LEU A 226 12.67 -2.82 11.30
CA LEU A 226 13.54 -3.97 11.57
C LEU A 226 13.17 -5.23 10.77
N PRO A 227 14.13 -5.89 10.11
CA PRO A 227 13.92 -7.13 9.35
C PRO A 227 13.88 -8.36 10.27
N THR A 228 12.87 -8.45 11.14
CA THR A 228 12.73 -9.56 12.09
C THR A 228 11.28 -9.86 12.45
N SER A 229 11.02 -11.07 12.95
CA SER A 229 9.74 -11.49 13.48
C SER A 229 9.90 -12.62 14.51
N VAL A 230 8.95 -12.71 15.43
CA VAL A 230 8.96 -13.69 16.53
C VAL A 230 7.76 -14.63 16.40
N PHE A 231 7.96 -15.89 16.77
CA PHE A 231 6.95 -16.94 16.82
C PHE A 231 6.88 -17.52 18.23
N VAL A 232 5.80 -17.23 18.95
CA VAL A 232 5.54 -17.68 20.32
C VAL A 232 4.56 -18.85 20.26
N TYR A 233 4.98 -20.01 20.74
CA TYR A 233 4.15 -21.21 20.83
C TYR A 233 3.65 -21.42 22.25
N THR A 234 2.34 -21.33 22.45
CA THR A 234 1.66 -21.73 23.69
C THR A 234 1.17 -23.16 23.54
N ILE A 235 1.62 -24.05 24.42
CA ILE A 235 1.30 -25.48 24.40
C ILE A 235 0.57 -25.85 25.68
N VAL A 236 -0.58 -26.51 25.57
CA VAL A 236 -1.38 -26.98 26.69
C VAL A 236 -1.66 -28.47 26.57
N ASN A 237 -1.32 -29.23 27.62
CA ASN A 237 -1.55 -30.67 27.68
C ASN A 237 -2.84 -30.99 28.43
N THR A 238 -3.89 -31.34 27.71
CA THR A 238 -5.18 -31.75 28.29
C THR A 238 -5.22 -33.24 28.68
N GLY A 239 -4.20 -34.00 28.30
CA GLY A 239 -4.09 -35.43 28.57
C GLY A 239 -3.72 -35.74 30.03
N LYS A 240 -3.78 -37.03 30.36
CA LYS A 240 -3.44 -37.56 31.70
C LYS A 240 -1.97 -37.92 31.87
N GLU A 241 -1.22 -37.97 30.78
CA GLU A 241 0.21 -38.32 30.75
C GLU A 241 1.03 -37.10 30.39
N ARG A 242 2.25 -37.01 30.93
CA ARG A 242 3.22 -35.99 30.51
C ARG A 242 3.60 -36.21 29.04
N ALA A 243 3.83 -35.12 28.31
CA ALA A 243 4.23 -35.16 26.90
C ALA A 243 5.59 -34.49 26.72
N LYS A 244 6.54 -35.17 26.05
CA LYS A 244 7.73 -34.51 25.51
C LYS A 244 7.33 -33.90 24.17
N VAL A 245 7.40 -32.58 24.05
CA VAL A 245 7.06 -31.83 22.84
C VAL A 245 8.30 -31.15 22.31
N SER A 246 8.62 -31.39 21.04
CA SER A 246 9.72 -30.76 20.33
C SER A 246 9.16 -30.00 19.13
N LEU A 247 9.37 -28.68 19.13
CA LEU A 247 9.07 -27.81 18.01
C LEU A 247 10.35 -27.53 17.24
N VAL A 248 10.27 -27.57 15.92
CA VAL A 248 11.43 -27.38 15.05
C VAL A 248 11.12 -26.36 14.00
N MET A 249 11.97 -25.34 13.90
CA MET A 249 11.99 -24.40 12.78
C MET A 249 13.08 -24.83 11.81
N THR A 250 12.71 -25.10 10.55
CA THR A 250 13.65 -25.35 9.46
C THR A 250 13.71 -24.14 8.54
N TRP A 251 14.90 -23.84 8.02
CA TRP A 251 15.10 -22.69 7.14
C TRP A 251 16.12 -22.99 6.05
N ALA A 252 15.72 -22.79 4.79
CA ALA A 252 16.56 -22.95 3.62
C ALA A 252 17.54 -21.77 3.48
N VAL A 253 18.77 -22.13 3.16
CA VAL A 253 19.91 -21.28 2.88
C VAL A 253 20.45 -21.75 1.52
N GLY A 254 19.78 -21.34 0.44
CA GLY A 254 20.13 -21.76 -0.91
C GLY A 254 18.93 -21.81 -1.85
N PHE A 255 18.86 -20.80 -2.71
CA PHE A 255 18.02 -20.66 -3.91
C PHE A 255 16.52 -20.33 -3.75
N PRO A 256 16.05 -19.30 -4.48
CA PRO A 256 16.81 -18.27 -5.19
C PRO A 256 17.31 -17.19 -4.20
N ILE A 257 17.72 -17.60 -3.01
CA ILE A 257 18.54 -16.80 -2.10
C ILE A 257 19.89 -17.52 -1.99
N ILE A 258 20.80 -17.17 -2.89
CA ILE A 258 22.09 -17.83 -3.16
C ILE A 258 23.15 -17.35 -2.12
N PRO A 259 24.18 -18.18 -1.79
CA PRO A 259 25.09 -17.98 -0.66
C PRO A 259 25.97 -16.72 -0.74
N ALA A 260 26.72 -16.52 0.35
CA ALA A 260 27.45 -15.34 0.81
C ALA A 260 28.49 -14.65 -0.12
N VAL A 261 28.52 -14.88 -1.43
CA VAL A 261 29.48 -14.23 -2.35
C VAL A 261 28.79 -13.92 -3.69
N MET A 262 28.11 -12.77 -3.77
CA MET A 262 27.31 -12.30 -4.92
C MET A 262 26.23 -13.28 -5.42
N THR A 263 24.98 -12.82 -5.47
CA THR A 263 23.93 -13.59 -6.16
C THR A 263 24.27 -13.75 -7.65
N ALA A 264 23.74 -14.78 -8.32
CA ALA A 264 23.93 -15.04 -9.75
C ALA A 264 23.57 -13.85 -10.69
N ASN A 265 22.92 -12.81 -10.16
CA ASN A 265 22.52 -11.58 -10.85
C ASN A 265 23.15 -10.29 -10.26
N ASN A 266 24.27 -10.35 -9.53
CA ASN A 266 24.95 -9.21 -8.90
C ASN A 266 24.11 -8.42 -7.85
N ASN A 267 23.07 -9.03 -7.26
CA ASN A 267 22.36 -8.49 -6.09
C ASN A 267 23.17 -8.70 -4.79
N PRO A 268 23.02 -7.80 -3.80
CA PRO A 268 23.64 -7.95 -2.48
C PRO A 268 23.23 -9.25 -1.76
N PRO A 269 24.12 -9.84 -0.94
CA PRO A 269 23.81 -11.05 -0.19
C PRO A 269 22.75 -10.78 0.88
N VAL A 270 21.98 -11.81 1.22
CA VAL A 270 21.02 -11.83 2.33
C VAL A 270 21.49 -12.86 3.34
N THR A 271 21.61 -12.48 4.60
CA THR A 271 21.93 -13.39 5.71
C THR A 271 20.70 -13.60 6.56
N PHE A 272 20.31 -14.85 6.81
CA PHE A 272 19.24 -15.17 7.75
C PHE A 272 19.81 -15.64 9.08
N ALA A 273 19.10 -15.36 10.16
CA ALA A 273 19.32 -15.94 11.47
C ALA A 273 18.01 -16.49 12.00
N VAL A 274 18.03 -17.74 12.45
CA VAL A 274 16.94 -18.40 13.17
C VAL A 274 17.42 -18.76 14.57
N ALA A 275 16.60 -18.52 15.57
CA ALA A 275 16.95 -18.77 16.97
C ALA A 275 15.73 -19.21 17.77
N ALA A 276 15.98 -19.83 18.93
CA ALA A 276 14.97 -20.15 19.93
C ALA A 276 15.49 -19.78 21.33
N CYS A 277 14.58 -19.47 22.25
CA CYS A 277 14.92 -19.12 23.62
C CYS A 277 15.06 -20.38 24.50
N GLU A 278 16.28 -20.65 25.00
CA GLU A 278 16.52 -21.68 26.02
C GLU A 278 16.18 -21.13 27.42
N ASN A 279 15.49 -21.92 28.23
CA ASN A 279 15.15 -21.58 29.61
C ASN A 279 15.06 -22.85 30.47
N GLN A 280 14.67 -22.72 31.74
CA GLN A 280 14.63 -23.86 32.67
C GLN A 280 13.72 -25.03 32.22
N ASN A 281 12.70 -24.75 31.39
CA ASN A 281 11.73 -25.73 30.91
C ASN A 281 11.91 -26.09 29.43
N VAL A 282 12.72 -25.34 28.68
CA VAL A 282 12.89 -25.46 27.24
C VAL A 282 14.36 -25.66 26.92
N ASN A 283 14.70 -26.83 26.38
CA ASN A 283 16.04 -27.17 25.91
C ASN A 283 16.16 -26.91 24.41
N VAL A 284 17.20 -26.21 23.97
CA VAL A 284 17.41 -25.89 22.55
C VAL A 284 18.58 -26.69 21.99
N THR A 285 18.38 -27.25 20.80
CA THR A 285 19.40 -27.97 20.03
C THR A 285 19.33 -27.54 18.56
N VAL A 286 20.43 -27.64 17.83
CA VAL A 286 20.51 -27.15 16.44
C VAL A 286 21.07 -28.20 15.51
N LEU A 287 20.68 -28.12 14.24
CA LEU A 287 21.35 -28.80 13.13
C LEU A 287 21.84 -27.73 12.15
N PRO A 288 23.14 -27.40 12.13
CA PRO A 288 23.66 -26.27 11.36
C PRO A 288 23.47 -26.39 9.85
N ALA A 289 23.50 -27.61 9.32
CA ALA A 289 23.35 -27.88 7.89
C ALA A 289 22.75 -29.27 7.64
N PHE A 290 21.76 -29.33 6.74
CA PHE A 290 21.29 -30.54 6.08
C PHE A 290 20.87 -30.22 4.64
N GLY A 291 20.97 -31.18 3.73
CA GLY A 291 20.60 -30.99 2.33
C GLY A 291 19.24 -31.56 1.96
N LEU A 292 18.71 -31.08 0.83
CA LEU A 292 17.47 -31.60 0.24
C LEU A 292 17.72 -32.69 -0.83
N SER A 293 18.99 -32.99 -1.13
CA SER A 293 19.43 -34.03 -2.06
C SER A 293 20.31 -35.07 -1.35
N GLY A 294 20.40 -36.28 -1.92
CA GLY A 294 21.17 -37.40 -1.35
C GLY A 294 22.71 -37.23 -1.40
N GLU A 295 23.22 -36.12 -1.94
CA GLU A 295 24.66 -35.82 -2.01
C GLU A 295 25.18 -35.10 -0.75
N SER A 296 24.31 -34.78 0.20
CA SER A 296 24.66 -34.06 1.43
C SER A 296 25.06 -35.00 2.57
N SER A 297 25.93 -34.52 3.47
CA SER A 297 26.40 -35.31 4.63
C SER A 297 25.30 -35.66 5.64
N VAL A 298 24.29 -34.80 5.75
CA VAL A 298 23.04 -35.06 6.48
C VAL A 298 21.90 -34.68 5.55
N THR A 299 20.98 -35.61 5.32
CA THR A 299 19.81 -35.43 4.45
C THR A 299 18.58 -34.96 5.23
N ALA A 300 17.59 -34.41 4.53
CA ALA A 300 16.30 -34.03 5.12
C ALA A 300 15.57 -35.22 5.76
N ARG A 301 15.76 -36.44 5.21
CA ARG A 301 15.25 -37.69 5.79
C ARG A 301 15.93 -38.05 7.11
N GLU A 302 17.26 -37.99 7.16
CA GLU A 302 18.02 -38.29 8.38
C GLU A 302 17.69 -37.30 9.50
N MET A 303 17.62 -36.00 9.18
CA MET A 303 17.17 -34.95 10.11
C MET A 303 15.80 -35.29 10.73
N TRP A 304 14.83 -35.67 9.88
CA TRP A 304 13.51 -36.08 10.35
C TRP A 304 13.54 -37.35 11.20
N GLY A 305 14.38 -38.32 10.83
CA GLY A 305 14.61 -39.56 11.56
C GLY A 305 15.15 -39.31 12.97
N THR A 306 16.19 -38.48 13.12
CA THR A 306 16.77 -38.09 14.41
C THR A 306 15.71 -37.46 15.32
N LEU A 307 14.92 -36.51 14.81
CA LEU A 307 13.85 -35.88 15.60
C LEU A 307 12.73 -36.86 15.97
N SER A 308 12.39 -37.79 15.08
CA SER A 308 11.37 -38.82 15.35
C SER A 308 11.82 -39.82 16.43
N GLN A 309 13.13 -40.10 16.49
CA GLN A 309 13.72 -41.01 17.45
C GLN A 309 13.95 -40.33 18.81
N ASP A 310 14.70 -39.22 18.80
CA ASP A 310 15.30 -38.61 19.99
C ASP A 310 14.55 -37.34 20.44
N GLY A 311 13.86 -36.67 19.51
CA GLY A 311 13.15 -35.41 19.74
C GLY A 311 14.08 -34.20 19.87
N CYS A 312 15.38 -34.34 19.66
CA CYS A 312 16.36 -33.25 19.70
C CYS A 312 17.59 -33.63 18.85
N PHE A 313 18.44 -32.65 18.55
CA PHE A 313 19.73 -32.87 17.90
C PHE A 313 20.86 -33.02 18.92
N ASP A 314 22.04 -33.41 18.46
CA ASP A 314 23.25 -33.41 19.28
C ASP A 314 23.60 -31.98 19.77
N ARG A 315 23.98 -31.84 21.04
CA ARG A 315 24.41 -30.54 21.60
C ARG A 315 25.79 -30.13 21.06
N ASP A 316 26.63 -31.07 20.64
CA ASP A 316 27.95 -30.76 20.09
C ASP A 316 27.86 -29.94 18.80
N ASN A 317 26.70 -29.95 18.13
CA ASN A 317 26.41 -29.11 16.96
C ASN A 317 26.53 -27.59 17.24
N PHE A 318 26.40 -27.13 18.50
CA PHE A 318 26.65 -25.72 18.83
C PHE A 318 28.13 -25.31 18.66
N SER A 319 29.03 -26.28 18.74
CA SER A 319 30.47 -26.09 18.55
C SER A 319 30.91 -26.31 17.10
N ALA A 320 29.97 -26.62 16.20
CA ALA A 320 30.25 -26.73 14.78
C ALA A 320 30.68 -25.38 14.21
N GLY A 321 31.79 -25.37 13.47
CA GLY A 321 32.22 -24.21 12.70
C GLY A 321 31.29 -23.91 11.52
N PRO A 322 31.60 -22.88 10.72
CA PRO A 322 30.88 -22.60 9.48
C PRO A 322 30.82 -23.85 8.58
N SER A 323 29.64 -24.15 8.04
CA SER A 323 29.49 -25.21 7.03
C SER A 323 30.16 -24.82 5.72
N MET A 324 30.43 -25.81 4.87
CA MET A 324 30.88 -25.54 3.50
C MET A 324 29.78 -24.78 2.72
N PRO A 325 30.14 -23.83 1.85
CA PRO A 325 29.18 -23.21 0.94
C PRO A 325 28.51 -24.25 0.04
N SER A 326 27.23 -24.06 -0.28
CA SER A 326 26.53 -24.94 -1.23
C SER A 326 26.99 -24.72 -2.66
N SER A 327 26.90 -25.77 -3.48
CA SER A 327 27.11 -25.68 -4.93
C SER A 327 25.97 -24.91 -5.60
N LEU A 328 26.22 -24.40 -6.81
CA LEU A 328 25.18 -23.73 -7.59
C LEU A 328 24.03 -24.71 -7.90
N GLY A 329 22.83 -24.40 -7.42
CA GLY A 329 21.63 -25.24 -7.59
C GLY A 329 21.31 -26.15 -6.40
N ASP A 330 22.24 -26.30 -5.43
CA ASP A 330 21.98 -27.05 -4.20
C ASP A 330 21.37 -26.16 -3.11
N THR A 331 20.33 -26.67 -2.47
CA THR A 331 19.70 -26.05 -1.29
C THR A 331 20.17 -26.75 -0.02
N VAL A 332 20.88 -26.00 0.83
CA VAL A 332 21.20 -26.40 2.21
C VAL A 332 20.19 -25.74 3.14
N CYS A 333 19.86 -26.39 4.25
CA CYS A 333 18.95 -25.89 5.26
C CYS A 333 19.58 -25.97 6.65
N ALA A 334 19.13 -25.13 7.57
CA ALA A 334 19.44 -25.21 8.99
C ALA A 334 18.16 -25.54 9.79
N ALA A 335 18.31 -26.13 10.96
CA ALA A 335 17.19 -26.40 11.87
C ALA A 335 17.51 -25.97 13.31
N VAL A 336 16.52 -25.37 13.98
CA VAL A 336 16.53 -25.08 15.42
C VAL A 336 15.40 -25.85 16.06
N CYS A 337 15.72 -26.70 17.03
CA CYS A 337 14.77 -27.52 17.78
C CYS A 337 14.69 -27.05 19.23
N ALA A 338 13.47 -26.77 19.71
CA ALA A 338 13.19 -26.45 21.10
C ALA A 338 12.29 -27.54 21.69
N SER A 339 12.79 -28.21 22.73
CA SER A 339 12.16 -29.37 23.37
C SER A 339 11.75 -29.07 24.81
N THR A 340 10.58 -29.52 25.22
CA THR A 340 10.05 -29.32 26.58
C THR A 340 9.23 -30.52 27.04
N TRP A 341 9.11 -30.70 28.35
CA TRP A 341 8.14 -31.61 28.96
C TRP A 341 6.93 -30.81 29.43
N VAL A 342 5.74 -31.20 28.98
CA VAL A 342 4.46 -30.61 29.41
C VAL A 342 3.73 -31.63 30.28
N GLU A 343 3.68 -31.35 31.58
CA GLU A 343 3.00 -32.18 32.57
C GLU A 343 1.49 -32.32 32.26
N PRO A 344 0.81 -33.35 32.80
CA PRO A 344 -0.65 -33.47 32.69
C PRO A 344 -1.34 -32.19 33.15
N HIS A 345 -2.18 -31.60 32.30
CA HIS A 345 -2.91 -30.35 32.57
C HIS A 345 -1.98 -29.13 32.74
N GLY A 346 -0.70 -29.30 32.40
CA GLY A 346 0.32 -28.27 32.37
C GLY A 346 0.31 -27.47 31.06
N ARG A 347 1.09 -26.40 31.08
CA ARG A 347 1.26 -25.45 29.98
C ARG A 347 2.72 -25.01 29.85
N CYS A 348 3.15 -24.71 28.64
CA CYS A 348 4.50 -24.24 28.35
C CYS A 348 4.50 -23.24 27.20
N THR A 349 5.43 -22.28 27.23
CA THR A 349 5.70 -21.34 26.14
C THR A 349 7.06 -21.65 25.52
N VAL A 350 7.12 -21.73 24.20
CA VAL A 350 8.36 -21.89 23.41
C VAL A 350 8.47 -20.75 22.42
N VAL A 351 9.60 -20.06 22.35
CA VAL A 351 9.76 -18.86 21.53
C VAL A 351 10.86 -19.06 20.49
N PHE A 352 10.53 -18.79 19.22
CA PHE A 352 11.45 -18.72 18.10
C PHE A 352 11.51 -17.31 17.52
N SER A 353 12.59 -16.99 16.82
CA SER A 353 12.71 -15.74 16.07
C SER A 353 13.42 -15.97 14.74
N LEU A 354 13.03 -15.16 13.76
CA LEU A 354 13.63 -15.06 12.44
C LEU A 354 14.11 -13.62 12.24
N ALA A 355 15.32 -13.44 11.75
CA ALA A 355 15.80 -12.16 11.24
C ALA A 355 16.53 -12.33 9.92
N TRP A 356 16.56 -11.27 9.11
CA TRP A 356 17.39 -11.21 7.91
C TRP A 356 18.20 -9.91 7.87
N SER A 357 19.42 -9.98 7.39
CA SER A 357 20.24 -8.81 7.10
C SER A 357 20.48 -8.74 5.59
N SER A 358 19.93 -7.70 4.97
CA SER A 358 20.18 -7.30 3.60
C SER A 358 20.44 -5.78 3.61
N PRO A 359 21.65 -5.36 4.02
CA PRO A 359 21.90 -3.96 4.37
C PRO A 359 21.88 -3.04 3.15
N LYS A 360 22.26 -3.55 1.97
CA LYS A 360 22.37 -2.79 0.72
C LYS A 360 21.13 -3.02 -0.16
N VAL A 361 20.50 -1.92 -0.57
CA VAL A 361 19.48 -1.84 -1.62
C VAL A 361 20.20 -1.42 -2.89
N LYS A 362 20.08 -2.20 -3.96
CA LYS A 362 20.68 -1.87 -5.27
C LYS A 362 19.60 -1.80 -6.33
N PHE A 363 19.43 -0.63 -6.93
CA PHE A 363 18.56 -0.44 -8.10
C PHE A 363 19.33 -0.74 -9.39
N LYS A 364 18.62 -0.97 -10.51
CA LYS A 364 19.25 -1.45 -11.76
C LYS A 364 20.02 -0.37 -12.52
N LYS A 365 19.54 0.87 -12.52
CA LYS A 365 20.21 2.03 -13.13
C LYS A 365 20.85 2.96 -12.09
N GLY A 366 20.32 2.95 -10.87
CA GLY A 366 20.66 3.91 -9.83
C GLY A 366 21.76 3.49 -8.87
N ASN A 367 21.98 4.37 -7.91
CA ASN A 367 22.88 4.14 -6.79
C ASN A 367 22.39 3.01 -5.89
N ALA A 368 23.33 2.48 -5.12
CA ALA A 368 23.02 1.60 -4.02
C ALA A 368 22.99 2.39 -2.70
N TYR A 369 22.05 2.03 -1.84
CA TYR A 369 21.76 2.72 -0.59
C TYR A 369 21.73 1.71 0.57
N TYR A 370 21.94 2.20 1.79
CA TYR A 370 21.73 1.38 2.97
C TYR A 370 20.28 1.44 3.46
N ARG A 371 19.71 0.29 3.83
CA ARG A 371 18.40 0.21 4.46
C ARG A 371 18.40 0.92 5.82
N ARG A 372 17.27 1.50 6.20
CA ARG A 372 17.11 2.30 7.43
C ARG A 372 17.56 1.56 8.69
N TYR A 373 17.29 0.27 8.81
CA TYR A 373 17.66 -0.51 10.00
C TYR A 373 19.18 -0.51 10.27
N THR A 374 20.00 -0.30 9.24
CA THR A 374 21.47 -0.25 9.36
C THR A 374 21.95 0.94 10.20
N LYS A 375 21.15 2.00 10.33
CA LYS A 375 21.41 3.10 11.27
C LYS A 375 21.53 2.62 12.72
N PHE A 376 20.83 1.53 13.05
CA PHE A 376 20.74 1.01 14.42
C PHE A 376 21.59 -0.25 14.64
N TYR A 377 21.76 -1.08 13.60
CA TYR A 377 22.46 -2.37 13.68
C TYR A 377 23.75 -2.44 12.85
N GLY A 378 24.16 -1.35 12.21
CA GLY A 378 25.29 -1.30 11.30
C GLY A 378 25.03 -2.00 9.96
N THR A 379 26.06 -2.04 9.11
CA THR A 379 25.99 -2.56 7.73
C THR A 379 26.51 -3.98 7.59
N SER A 380 26.85 -4.65 8.70
CA SER A 380 27.37 -6.02 8.67
C SER A 380 26.27 -7.01 8.24
N PRO A 381 26.56 -7.93 7.29
CA PRO A 381 25.65 -9.04 7.01
C PRO A 381 25.37 -9.89 8.27
N ARG A 382 26.29 -9.92 9.25
CA ARG A 382 26.10 -10.63 10.52
C ARG A 382 25.14 -9.95 11.49
N SER A 383 24.66 -8.74 11.17
CA SER A 383 23.68 -8.03 12.02
C SER A 383 22.37 -8.81 12.23
N ALA A 384 22.07 -9.81 11.39
CA ALA A 384 20.94 -10.73 11.59
C ALA A 384 21.01 -11.44 12.96
N ILE A 385 22.20 -11.72 13.48
CA ILE A 385 22.41 -12.35 14.80
C ILE A 385 21.94 -11.42 15.93
N ASN A 386 22.34 -10.15 15.86
CA ASN A 386 21.94 -9.17 16.86
C ASN A 386 20.43 -8.89 16.77
N LEU A 387 19.89 -8.79 15.54
CA LEU A 387 18.46 -8.60 15.30
C LEU A 387 17.62 -9.75 15.88
N VAL A 388 18.00 -11.00 15.63
CA VAL A 388 17.24 -12.16 16.11
C VAL A 388 17.28 -12.25 17.64
N GLN A 389 18.43 -11.92 18.24
CA GLN A 389 18.59 -11.86 19.70
C GLN A 389 17.73 -10.76 20.32
N ASP A 390 17.81 -9.54 19.80
CA ASP A 390 17.02 -8.41 20.29
C ASP A 390 15.52 -8.66 20.16
N ALA A 391 15.09 -9.28 19.05
CA ALA A 391 13.69 -9.65 18.85
C ALA A 391 13.17 -10.60 19.94
N LEU A 392 13.96 -11.63 20.30
CA LEU A 392 13.61 -12.55 21.40
C LEU A 392 13.51 -11.85 22.76
N MET A 393 14.23 -10.74 22.96
CA MET A 393 14.20 -9.97 24.21
C MET A 393 13.11 -8.89 24.24
N LYS A 394 12.71 -8.36 23.08
CA LYS A 394 11.84 -7.17 22.97
C LYS A 394 10.40 -7.47 22.57
N TYR A 395 10.08 -8.65 22.03
CA TYR A 395 8.76 -8.89 21.44
C TYR A 395 7.59 -8.59 22.37
N LYS A 396 7.69 -8.89 23.67
CA LYS A 396 6.62 -8.58 24.65
C LYS A 396 6.32 -7.08 24.71
N HIS A 397 7.35 -6.24 24.67
CA HIS A 397 7.19 -4.80 24.61
C HIS A 397 6.55 -4.35 23.29
N TRP A 398 6.90 -5.01 22.16
CA TRP A 398 6.23 -4.74 20.90
C TRP A 398 4.74 -5.06 20.97
N GLU A 399 4.36 -6.17 21.61
CA GLU A 399 2.95 -6.53 21.79
C GLU A 399 2.19 -5.50 22.61
N GLU A 400 2.75 -5.06 23.74
CA GLU A 400 2.16 -4.01 24.57
C GLU A 400 1.90 -2.73 23.77
N GLU A 401 2.89 -2.29 23.00
CA GLU A 401 2.74 -1.09 22.16
C GLU A 401 1.76 -1.33 21.00
N ILE A 402 1.71 -2.53 20.41
CA ILE A 402 0.74 -2.89 19.37
C ILE A 402 -0.69 -2.84 19.94
N ASP A 403 -0.93 -3.47 21.08
CA ASP A 403 -2.24 -3.47 21.74
C ASP A 403 -2.67 -2.05 22.11
N LYS A 404 -1.76 -1.23 22.59
CA LYS A 404 -2.03 0.17 22.98
C LYS A 404 -2.59 1.02 21.83
N TRP A 405 -2.10 0.86 20.59
CA TRP A 405 -2.64 1.63 19.46
C TRP A 405 -3.85 0.97 18.80
N GLN A 406 -3.98 -0.37 18.87
CA GLN A 406 -5.14 -1.08 18.32
C GLN A 406 -6.39 -0.99 19.20
N ASN A 407 -6.21 -1.11 20.53
CA ASN A 407 -7.31 -1.23 21.49
C ASN A 407 -8.34 -0.09 21.45
N PRO A 408 -7.98 1.20 21.27
CA PRO A 408 -8.97 2.26 21.17
C PRO A 408 -9.98 2.05 20.04
N ILE A 409 -9.55 1.53 18.89
CA ILE A 409 -10.41 1.24 17.74
C ILE A 409 -11.14 -0.09 17.94
N LEU A 410 -10.44 -1.12 18.43
CA LEU A 410 -11.02 -2.44 18.67
C LEU A 410 -12.17 -2.40 19.69
N HIS A 411 -12.06 -1.60 20.74
CA HIS A 411 -13.08 -1.48 21.78
C HIS A 411 -14.16 -0.45 21.46
N ASP A 412 -14.07 0.27 20.33
CA ASP A 412 -15.12 1.19 19.93
C ASP A 412 -16.36 0.43 19.46
N GLU A 413 -17.43 0.46 20.25
CA GLU A 413 -18.70 -0.23 19.94
C GLU A 413 -19.45 0.39 18.76
N ARG A 414 -19.09 1.60 18.32
CA ARG A 414 -19.70 2.25 17.15
C ARG A 414 -19.32 1.54 15.86
N PHE A 415 -18.16 0.88 15.84
CA PHE A 415 -17.59 0.29 14.63
C PHE A 415 -18.05 -1.15 14.43
N PRO A 416 -18.45 -1.54 13.21
CA PRO A 416 -18.78 -2.92 12.91
C PRO A 416 -17.53 -3.81 12.95
N GLU A 417 -17.73 -5.09 13.28
CA GLU A 417 -16.65 -6.08 13.43
C GLU A 417 -15.79 -6.21 12.16
N TRP A 418 -16.41 -6.31 10.98
CA TRP A 418 -15.68 -6.40 9.71
C TRP A 418 -14.74 -5.20 9.50
N TYR A 419 -15.15 -3.99 9.90
CA TYR A 419 -14.39 -2.78 9.67
C TYR A 419 -13.11 -2.78 10.50
N LYS A 420 -13.21 -3.12 11.79
CA LYS A 420 -12.05 -3.27 12.68
C LYS A 420 -11.03 -4.23 12.10
N VAL A 421 -11.51 -5.39 11.62
CA VAL A 421 -10.64 -6.44 11.05
C VAL A 421 -9.98 -5.98 9.75
N THR A 422 -10.73 -5.40 8.82
CA THR A 422 -10.19 -4.98 7.52
C THR A 422 -9.28 -3.76 7.65
N LEU A 423 -9.61 -2.78 8.49
CA LEU A 423 -8.82 -1.56 8.71
C LEU A 423 -7.36 -1.89 9.07
N PHE A 424 -7.15 -2.77 10.05
CA PHE A 424 -5.80 -3.17 10.45
C PHE A 424 -5.15 -4.08 9.41
N ASN A 425 -5.89 -5.05 8.85
CA ASN A 425 -5.28 -6.02 7.94
C ASN A 425 -4.89 -5.41 6.57
N GLU A 426 -5.51 -4.33 6.09
CA GLU A 426 -5.08 -3.61 4.88
C GLU A 426 -3.69 -2.94 5.05
N LEU A 427 -3.23 -2.68 6.29
CA LEU A 427 -1.89 -2.15 6.54
C LEU A 427 -0.76 -3.11 6.15
N TYR A 428 -1.07 -4.38 5.85
CA TYR A 428 -0.08 -5.33 5.33
C TYR A 428 0.70 -4.77 4.15
N PHE A 429 0.09 -3.89 3.35
CA PHE A 429 0.71 -3.27 2.19
C PHE A 429 1.92 -2.38 2.56
N LEU A 430 1.94 -1.76 3.74
CA LEU A 430 3.11 -0.98 4.19
C LEU A 430 4.35 -1.84 4.48
N VAL A 431 4.20 -3.17 4.45
CA VAL A 431 5.30 -4.13 4.53
C VAL A 431 5.46 -4.86 3.19
N ALA A 432 4.39 -5.47 2.67
CA ALA A 432 4.38 -6.31 1.46
C ALA A 432 4.16 -5.56 0.13
N GLY A 433 4.08 -4.22 0.16
CA GLY A 433 3.97 -3.36 -1.02
C GLY A 433 5.34 -3.05 -1.66
N GLY A 434 6.31 -3.95 -1.54
CA GLY A 434 7.67 -3.76 -2.08
C GLY A 434 8.47 -2.65 -1.39
N THR A 435 8.18 -2.34 -0.14
CA THR A 435 8.69 -1.13 0.54
C THR A 435 10.23 -1.08 0.62
N VAL A 436 10.79 0.12 0.43
CA VAL A 436 12.21 0.44 0.57
C VAL A 436 12.33 1.67 1.46
N TRP A 437 13.10 1.56 2.54
CA TRP A 437 13.35 2.67 3.45
C TRP A 437 14.85 2.81 3.63
N ILE A 438 15.40 3.96 3.25
CA ILE A 438 16.83 4.26 3.31
C ILE A 438 17.08 5.44 4.24
N ASP A 439 18.28 5.54 4.81
CA ASP A 439 18.67 6.75 5.54
C ASP A 439 19.22 7.81 4.56
N SER A 440 18.83 9.08 4.72
CA SER A 440 19.07 10.15 3.72
C SER A 440 20.56 10.47 3.50
N ALA A 441 21.42 10.16 4.48
CA ALA A 441 22.88 10.32 4.38
C ALA A 441 23.60 9.13 3.72
N SER A 442 22.88 8.07 3.36
CA SER A 442 23.46 6.77 3.00
C SER A 442 23.64 6.60 1.49
N LEU A 443 24.57 7.32 0.88
CA LEU A 443 25.18 6.92 -0.38
C LEU A 443 26.36 5.99 -0.10
N ILE A 444 26.46 4.89 -0.83
CA ILE A 444 27.60 3.97 -0.69
C ILE A 444 28.80 4.57 -1.43
N ALA A 445 29.89 4.84 -0.70
CA ALA A 445 31.16 5.35 -1.21
C ALA A 445 31.93 4.34 -2.11
N ASP A 446 31.23 3.44 -2.83
CA ASP A 446 31.83 2.64 -3.91
C ASP A 446 32.15 3.52 -5.15
N ALA A 447 31.89 4.83 -5.07
CA ALA A 447 32.30 5.84 -6.05
C ALA A 447 33.72 6.40 -5.81
N ASP A 448 34.38 6.12 -4.68
CA ASP A 448 35.73 6.63 -4.39
C ASP A 448 36.83 5.98 -5.26
N GLU A 449 36.55 4.85 -5.90
CA GLU A 449 37.45 4.26 -6.92
C GLU A 449 37.22 4.88 -8.33
N MET A 450 36.02 5.39 -8.62
CA MET A 450 35.69 6.00 -9.92
C MET A 450 35.94 7.52 -9.97
N LEU A 451 35.91 8.21 -8.83
CA LEU A 451 36.19 9.66 -8.77
C LEU A 451 37.71 9.93 -8.79
N ASN A 452 38.51 9.08 -8.17
CA ASN A 452 39.98 9.15 -8.24
C ASN A 452 40.53 8.80 -9.63
N SER A 453 39.76 8.11 -10.48
CA SER A 453 40.15 7.80 -11.86
C SER A 453 39.71 8.86 -12.88
N ARG A 454 38.88 9.85 -12.50
CA ARG A 454 38.37 10.91 -13.40
C ARG A 454 38.94 12.30 -13.12
N LEU A 455 39.80 12.44 -12.10
CA LEU A 455 40.49 13.69 -11.77
C LEU A 455 41.90 13.79 -12.37
N SER A 456 42.30 12.86 -13.25
CA SER A 456 43.62 12.86 -13.90
C SER A 456 43.61 13.22 -15.39
N GLU A 457 42.46 13.43 -16.01
CA GLU A 457 42.37 13.81 -17.43
C GLU A 457 41.24 14.83 -17.62
N ASP A 458 41.61 16.12 -17.65
CA ASP A 458 41.09 17.15 -18.56
C ASP A 458 41.40 18.55 -17.99
N ASN A 459 42.65 19.00 -18.21
CA ASN A 459 42.96 20.42 -18.33
C ASN A 459 43.07 20.71 -19.83
N ASP A 460 42.08 21.38 -20.44
CA ASP A 460 42.30 22.44 -21.44
C ASP A 460 41.00 23.05 -22.04
N LEU A 461 40.87 24.38 -21.85
CA LEU A 461 40.28 25.39 -22.76
C LEU A 461 38.72 25.57 -22.86
N PRO A 462 38.20 26.71 -23.40
CA PRO A 462 38.25 28.06 -22.82
C PRO A 462 36.87 28.78 -22.79
N LEU A 463 36.82 29.90 -22.05
CA LEU A 463 35.69 30.81 -21.82
C LEU A 463 35.05 31.42 -23.08
N HIS A 464 33.72 31.40 -23.16
CA HIS A 464 32.94 32.31 -24.02
C HIS A 464 31.76 32.94 -23.25
N HIS A 465 31.82 34.28 -23.15
CA HIS A 465 30.73 35.14 -22.70
C HIS A 465 29.65 35.28 -23.77
N SER A 466 28.37 35.16 -23.40
CA SER A 466 27.26 35.85 -24.09
C SER A 466 26.10 36.10 -23.13
N SER A 467 25.65 37.35 -23.11
CA SER A 467 24.64 37.94 -22.24
C SER A 467 23.22 37.76 -22.75
N ARG A 468 22.24 37.59 -21.86
CA ARG A 468 20.85 38.04 -22.05
C ARG A 468 20.10 38.16 -20.71
N ASN A 469 19.45 39.31 -20.57
CA ASN A 469 18.64 39.73 -19.43
C ASN A 469 17.29 38.99 -19.38
N SER A 470 16.99 38.36 -18.25
CA SER A 470 15.63 38.15 -17.75
C SER A 470 15.70 38.05 -16.23
N ALA A 471 15.20 39.09 -15.55
CA ALA A 471 15.30 39.28 -14.12
C ALA A 471 14.19 38.49 -13.39
N VAL A 472 14.58 37.36 -12.80
CA VAL A 472 14.03 36.84 -11.54
C VAL A 472 15.26 36.41 -10.73
N PRO A 473 15.44 36.83 -9.47
CA PRO A 473 16.60 36.39 -8.71
C PRO A 473 16.44 34.89 -8.43
N LEU A 474 17.23 34.05 -9.10
CA LEU A 474 17.51 32.70 -8.62
C LEU A 474 18.20 32.87 -7.26
N ILE A 475 17.44 32.72 -6.18
CA ILE A 475 18.01 32.52 -4.85
C ILE A 475 18.83 31.23 -4.95
N GLY A 476 20.14 31.37 -4.79
CA GLY A 476 21.06 30.24 -4.77
C GLY A 476 20.62 29.24 -3.72
N PHE A 477 20.22 28.06 -4.18
CA PHE A 477 20.00 26.90 -3.33
C PHE A 477 21.34 26.54 -2.67
N THR A 478 21.53 27.01 -1.45
CA THR A 478 22.39 26.30 -0.51
C THR A 478 21.58 25.10 -0.03
N PRO A 479 22.13 23.87 -0.05
CA PRO A 479 21.45 22.74 0.57
C PRO A 479 21.38 23.05 2.05
N HIS A 480 20.21 23.46 2.53
CA HIS A 480 19.94 23.50 3.95
C HIS A 480 20.16 22.08 4.48
N ILE A 481 21.22 21.92 5.26
CA ILE A 481 21.47 20.72 6.05
C ILE A 481 20.28 20.62 7.01
N ILE A 482 19.36 19.72 6.68
CA ILE A 482 18.23 19.35 7.53
C ILE A 482 18.82 18.91 8.87
N ASP A 483 18.31 19.47 9.98
CA ASP A 483 18.70 19.08 11.33
C ASP A 483 18.59 17.55 11.48
N ASP A 484 19.71 16.90 11.78
CA ASP A 484 19.90 15.44 11.74
C ASP A 484 19.03 14.70 12.80
N ARG A 485 18.43 15.45 13.73
CA ARG A 485 17.56 14.88 14.79
C ARG A 485 16.16 14.50 14.32
N GLU A 486 15.68 15.04 13.19
CA GLU A 486 14.33 14.75 12.66
C GLU A 486 14.32 13.92 11.37
N ASN A 487 15.50 13.59 10.82
CA ASN A 487 15.62 12.92 9.53
C ASN A 487 15.22 11.43 9.61
N VAL A 488 14.01 11.13 9.14
CA VAL A 488 13.49 9.76 9.07
C VAL A 488 14.00 8.98 7.86
N GLY A 489 14.77 9.58 6.95
CA GLY A 489 15.21 8.89 5.74
C GLY A 489 14.20 9.06 4.58
N LYS A 490 14.52 8.45 3.43
CA LYS A 490 13.61 8.40 2.28
C LYS A 490 12.88 7.07 2.20
N PHE A 491 11.63 7.12 1.74
CA PHE A 491 10.75 5.97 1.69
C PHE A 491 10.16 5.79 0.30
N LEU A 492 10.14 4.55 -0.18
CA LEU A 492 9.47 4.13 -1.40
C LEU A 492 8.56 2.95 -1.10
N TYR A 493 7.43 2.89 -1.80
CA TYR A 493 6.62 1.70 -1.95
C TYR A 493 6.10 1.59 -3.38
N LEU A 494 5.76 0.39 -3.83
CA LEU A 494 5.26 0.21 -5.18
C LEU A 494 3.82 0.69 -5.30
N GLU A 495 3.40 1.03 -6.50
CA GLU A 495 1.97 1.14 -6.84
C GLU A 495 1.22 -0.18 -6.57
N GLY A 496 1.82 -1.27 -7.06
CA GLY A 496 1.47 -2.65 -6.76
C GLY A 496 2.55 -3.57 -7.32
N ILE A 497 2.52 -4.86 -6.97
CA ILE A 497 3.59 -5.78 -7.41
C ILE A 497 3.62 -6.00 -8.93
N GLU A 498 2.47 -5.81 -9.59
CA GLU A 498 2.31 -5.93 -11.04
C GLU A 498 2.67 -4.61 -11.76
N TYR A 499 2.71 -3.48 -11.03
CA TYR A 499 2.99 -2.14 -11.57
C TYR A 499 4.26 -1.57 -10.91
N PHE A 500 5.39 -1.73 -11.58
CA PHE A 500 6.72 -1.43 -11.05
C PHE A 500 7.06 0.07 -11.14
N MET A 501 6.39 0.86 -10.31
CA MET A 501 6.56 2.31 -10.17
C MET A 501 6.55 2.68 -8.69
N TRP A 502 7.48 3.55 -8.29
CA TRP A 502 7.64 3.93 -6.90
C TRP A 502 6.81 5.15 -6.55
N CYS A 503 6.01 5.05 -5.47
CA CYS A 503 5.20 6.13 -4.93
C CYS A 503 4.30 6.81 -5.98
N THR A 504 3.65 6.03 -6.86
CA THR A 504 2.72 6.57 -7.86
C THR A 504 1.73 7.53 -7.19
N TYR A 505 1.78 8.80 -7.59
CA TYR A 505 1.35 9.91 -6.75
C TYR A 505 -0.15 10.15 -6.81
N ASP A 506 -0.76 9.91 -7.97
CA ASP A 506 -2.20 9.93 -8.14
C ASP A 506 -2.90 8.77 -7.39
N VAL A 507 -2.17 7.70 -7.06
CA VAL A 507 -2.59 6.57 -6.20
C VAL A 507 -2.32 6.88 -4.74
N HIS A 508 -1.14 7.46 -4.43
CA HIS A 508 -0.75 7.93 -3.11
C HIS A 508 -1.79 8.88 -2.51
N PHE A 509 -2.46 9.70 -3.33
CA PHE A 509 -3.62 10.53 -2.94
C PHE A 509 -4.69 9.79 -2.13
N TYR A 510 -4.91 8.51 -2.39
CA TYR A 510 -5.89 7.72 -1.65
C TYR A 510 -5.25 7.05 -0.43
N ALA A 511 -4.03 6.55 -0.58
CA ALA A 511 -3.34 5.73 0.40
C ALA A 511 -2.65 6.52 1.54
N SER A 512 -2.29 7.78 1.29
CA SER A 512 -1.44 8.59 2.19
C SER A 512 -2.06 8.88 3.55
N PHE A 513 -3.38 8.71 3.71
CA PHE A 513 -4.04 8.79 5.03
C PHE A 513 -3.44 7.79 6.03
N ALA A 514 -3.10 6.57 5.60
CA ALA A 514 -2.49 5.58 6.48
C ALA A 514 -1.09 6.00 6.95
N LEU A 515 -0.28 6.58 6.06
CA LEU A 515 1.04 7.09 6.42
C LEU A 515 0.95 8.36 7.28
N LEU A 516 0.06 9.30 6.96
CA LEU A 516 -0.13 10.51 7.74
C LEU A 516 -0.55 10.20 9.18
N GLU A 517 -1.49 9.27 9.36
CA GLU A 517 -2.01 8.92 10.69
C GLU A 517 -0.97 8.13 11.52
N LEU A 518 -0.25 7.20 10.89
CA LEU A 518 0.61 6.24 11.63
C LEU A 518 2.09 6.61 11.61
N PHE A 519 2.58 7.22 10.54
CA PHE A 519 3.99 7.57 10.32
C PHE A 519 4.14 8.94 9.63
N PRO A 520 3.62 10.03 10.22
CA PRO A 520 3.55 11.35 9.58
C PRO A 520 4.90 11.85 9.07
N LYS A 521 6.01 11.55 9.76
CA LYS A 521 7.34 11.98 9.28
C LYS A 521 7.74 11.34 7.95
N ILE A 522 7.30 10.09 7.70
CA ILE A 522 7.52 9.41 6.42
C ILE A 522 6.67 10.07 5.33
N GLU A 523 5.40 10.33 5.62
CA GLU A 523 4.51 11.06 4.69
C GLU A 523 5.12 12.41 4.29
N LEU A 524 5.50 13.24 5.27
CA LEU A 524 6.13 14.53 5.01
C LEU A 524 7.46 14.41 4.25
N SER A 525 8.18 13.29 4.38
CA SER A 525 9.39 13.04 3.58
C SER A 525 9.05 12.74 2.12
N ILE A 526 8.01 11.95 1.84
CA ILE A 526 7.54 11.67 0.49
C ILE A 526 7.07 12.97 -0.18
N GLN A 527 6.31 13.80 0.53
CA GLN A 527 5.87 15.10 0.03
C GLN A 527 7.05 16.03 -0.33
N ARG A 528 8.14 16.02 0.46
CA ARG A 528 9.38 16.76 0.12
C ARG A 528 10.09 16.21 -1.12
N ASP A 529 10.10 14.89 -1.31
CA ASP A 529 10.63 14.27 -2.53
C ASP A 529 9.82 14.72 -3.77
N PHE A 530 8.49 14.76 -3.68
CA PHE A 530 7.64 15.26 -4.75
C PHE A 530 7.75 16.77 -4.96
N ALA A 531 7.86 17.58 -3.90
CA ALA A 531 8.12 19.01 -4.01
C ALA A 531 9.44 19.28 -4.75
N THR A 532 10.48 18.49 -4.45
CA THR A 532 11.75 18.54 -5.18
C THR A 532 11.58 18.14 -6.64
N ALA A 533 10.79 17.10 -6.93
CA ALA A 533 10.49 16.66 -8.28
C ALA A 533 9.76 17.72 -9.11
N VAL A 534 8.78 18.43 -8.54
CA VAL A 534 8.03 19.53 -9.21
C VAL A 534 8.97 20.60 -9.73
N LEU A 535 9.99 20.97 -8.94
CA LEU A 535 10.94 22.03 -9.26
C LEU A 535 12.07 21.58 -10.20
N ARG A 536 12.10 20.31 -10.62
CA ARG A 536 13.13 19.74 -11.50
C ARG A 536 12.62 19.43 -12.90
N GLU A 537 13.54 19.54 -13.84
CA GLU A 537 13.38 19.13 -15.23
C GLU A 537 14.26 17.92 -15.52
N ASP A 538 13.74 16.95 -16.28
CA ASP A 538 14.52 15.92 -16.95
C ASP A 538 14.23 16.00 -18.46
N LYS A 539 15.19 16.52 -19.21
CA LYS A 539 15.13 16.73 -20.67
C LYS A 539 15.33 15.46 -21.49
N SER A 540 15.55 14.30 -20.86
CA SER A 540 15.62 13.04 -21.57
C SER A 540 14.32 12.79 -22.35
N ARG A 541 14.47 12.31 -23.59
CA ARG A 541 13.33 12.02 -24.45
C ARG A 541 12.76 10.65 -24.10
N VAL A 542 11.46 10.60 -23.89
CA VAL A 542 10.71 9.36 -23.70
C VAL A 542 9.64 9.24 -24.76
N ARG A 543 9.35 8.01 -25.19
CA ARG A 543 8.26 7.71 -26.10
C ARG A 543 7.00 7.40 -25.30
N PHE A 544 5.92 8.12 -25.57
CA PHE A 544 4.61 7.85 -24.97
C PHE A 544 3.91 6.73 -25.75
N LEU A 545 3.54 5.65 -25.08
CA LEU A 545 3.11 4.41 -25.75
C LEU A 545 1.66 4.47 -26.26
N ALA A 546 0.82 5.36 -25.74
CA ALA A 546 -0.58 5.49 -26.14
C ALA A 546 -0.77 6.17 -27.50
N ASP A 547 0.03 7.20 -27.81
CA ASP A 547 -0.03 7.92 -29.10
C ASP A 547 1.23 7.72 -29.96
N GLY A 548 2.35 7.29 -29.37
CA GLY A 548 3.61 6.97 -30.04
C GLY A 548 4.52 8.16 -30.24
N THR A 549 4.14 9.32 -29.70
CA THR A 549 4.89 10.56 -29.75
C THR A 549 6.08 10.51 -28.81
N TRP A 550 6.98 11.49 -28.94
CA TRP A 550 8.15 11.63 -28.10
C TRP A 550 8.09 12.98 -27.41
N GLY A 551 8.28 13.00 -26.10
CA GLY A 551 8.30 14.21 -25.30
C GLY A 551 9.41 14.22 -24.26
N THR A 552 9.43 15.31 -23.49
CA THR A 552 10.30 15.46 -22.32
C THR A 552 9.80 14.56 -21.20
N ARG A 553 10.69 13.81 -20.55
CA ARG A 553 10.32 12.90 -19.45
C ARG A 553 9.66 13.62 -18.28
N LYS A 554 10.23 14.74 -17.86
CA LYS A 554 9.74 15.52 -16.71
C LYS A 554 9.96 17.01 -16.96
N VAL A 555 8.87 17.79 -16.92
CA VAL A 555 8.91 19.25 -17.07
C VAL A 555 8.74 19.95 -15.73
N ILE A 556 9.33 21.14 -15.57
CA ILE A 556 9.16 21.96 -14.36
C ILE A 556 7.69 22.33 -14.19
N GLY A 557 7.20 22.30 -12.95
CA GLY A 557 5.83 22.65 -12.59
C GLY A 557 4.85 21.49 -12.70
N ALA A 558 5.04 20.54 -13.61
CA ALA A 558 4.28 19.28 -13.58
C ALA A 558 4.74 18.42 -12.40
N VAL A 559 3.82 17.92 -11.59
CA VAL A 559 4.10 16.89 -10.59
C VAL A 559 4.47 15.59 -11.32
N ALA A 560 5.49 14.90 -10.82
CA ALA A 560 5.85 13.58 -11.35
C ALA A 560 4.73 12.58 -11.04
N HIS A 561 4.42 11.70 -11.99
CA HIS A 561 3.51 10.58 -11.76
C HIS A 561 4.06 9.63 -10.71
N ASP A 562 5.34 9.32 -10.77
CA ASP A 562 6.02 8.42 -9.85
C ASP A 562 7.48 8.87 -9.63
N LEU A 563 8.09 8.39 -8.55
CA LEU A 563 9.48 8.67 -8.21
C LEU A 563 10.48 7.81 -9.02
N GLY A 564 10.04 7.14 -10.08
CA GLY A 564 10.86 6.32 -10.96
C GLY A 564 10.65 4.82 -10.74
N ALA A 565 11.56 4.03 -11.32
CA ALA A 565 11.58 2.56 -11.24
C ALA A 565 12.99 2.03 -10.94
N HIS A 566 13.91 2.17 -11.90
CA HIS A 566 15.26 1.58 -11.82
C HIS A 566 16.34 2.53 -11.28
N ASP A 567 16.03 3.82 -11.13
CA ASP A 567 16.87 4.83 -10.46
C ASP A 567 15.96 5.85 -9.75
N PRO A 568 15.28 5.43 -8.66
CA PRO A 568 14.30 6.28 -8.01
C PRO A 568 14.92 7.57 -7.49
N TRP A 569 14.09 8.61 -7.36
CA TRP A 569 14.45 10.01 -7.02
C TRP A 569 15.24 10.78 -8.10
N HIS A 570 15.86 10.10 -9.06
CA HIS A 570 16.68 10.71 -10.11
C HIS A 570 16.06 10.57 -11.50
N GLU A 571 15.70 9.35 -11.92
CA GLU A 571 14.97 9.09 -13.17
C GLU A 571 13.46 8.96 -12.86
N LEU A 572 12.81 10.11 -12.70
CA LEU A 572 11.37 10.23 -12.38
C LEU A 572 10.48 9.84 -13.58
N ASN A 573 9.18 9.66 -13.35
CA ASN A 573 8.21 9.29 -14.41
C ASN A 573 8.66 8.02 -15.17
N ALA A 574 8.70 6.90 -14.45
CA ALA A 574 8.84 5.60 -15.08
C ALA A 574 7.63 5.28 -15.96
N TYR A 575 6.42 5.65 -15.53
CA TYR A 575 5.23 5.56 -16.36
C TYR A 575 5.40 6.31 -17.68
N ASN A 576 5.14 5.61 -18.78
CA ASN A 576 5.31 6.16 -20.14
C ASN A 576 4.16 5.78 -21.09
N ILE A 577 3.00 5.31 -20.59
CA ILE A 577 1.87 5.06 -21.48
C ILE A 577 1.32 6.38 -22.02
N HIS A 578 1.04 7.34 -21.14
CA HIS A 578 0.61 8.70 -21.47
C HIS A 578 1.66 9.74 -21.07
N ASP A 579 1.56 10.93 -21.67
CA ASP A 579 2.31 12.10 -21.22
C ASP A 579 1.68 12.65 -19.94
N THR A 580 2.30 12.34 -18.80
CA THR A 580 1.80 12.72 -17.47
C THR A 580 2.00 14.21 -17.17
N SER A 581 2.82 14.93 -17.94
CA SER A 581 2.91 16.39 -17.81
C SER A 581 1.61 17.09 -18.20
N ARG A 582 0.77 16.42 -18.98
CA ARG A 582 -0.54 16.92 -19.41
C ARG A 582 -1.68 16.48 -18.50
N TRP A 583 -1.40 15.73 -17.44
CA TRP A 583 -2.44 15.22 -16.55
C TRP A 583 -3.02 16.33 -15.69
N LYS A 584 -4.36 16.32 -15.54
CA LYS A 584 -5.10 17.40 -14.89
C LYS A 584 -5.32 17.19 -13.39
N ASP A 585 -4.97 16.01 -12.86
CA ASP A 585 -5.21 15.65 -11.46
C ASP A 585 -3.94 15.69 -10.58
N LEU A 586 -2.75 15.37 -11.11
CA LEU A 586 -1.51 15.28 -10.33
C LEU A 586 -1.17 16.57 -9.56
N ASN A 587 -1.20 17.73 -10.23
CA ASN A 587 -0.90 19.02 -9.59
C ASN A 587 -1.94 19.40 -8.52
N PRO A 588 -3.26 19.37 -8.78
CA PRO A 588 -4.26 19.56 -7.74
C PRO A 588 -4.11 18.57 -6.57
N LYS A 589 -3.86 17.28 -6.84
CA LYS A 589 -3.64 16.27 -5.79
C LYS A 589 -2.42 16.58 -4.92
N PHE A 590 -1.35 17.11 -5.50
CA PHE A 590 -0.16 17.52 -4.76
C PHE A 590 -0.46 18.64 -3.78
N VAL A 591 -1.11 19.70 -4.25
CA VAL A 591 -1.47 20.84 -3.41
C VAL A 591 -2.44 20.44 -2.29
N LEU A 592 -3.40 19.56 -2.60
CA LEU A 592 -4.36 19.05 -1.64
C LEU A 592 -3.71 18.18 -0.55
N GLN A 593 -2.82 17.26 -0.93
CA GLN A 593 -2.08 16.43 0.03
C GLN A 593 -1.15 17.28 0.90
N VAL A 594 -0.35 18.17 0.30
CA VAL A 594 0.50 19.10 1.04
C VAL A 594 -0.28 19.89 2.08
N TYR A 595 -1.42 20.48 1.70
CA TYR A 595 -2.21 21.24 2.64
C TYR A 595 -2.85 20.36 3.72
N ARG A 596 -3.38 19.18 3.38
CA ARG A 596 -3.91 18.22 4.35
C ARG A 596 -2.86 17.88 5.41
N ASP A 597 -1.65 17.54 4.96
CA ASP A 597 -0.57 17.08 5.83
C ASP A 597 -0.06 18.23 6.71
N PHE A 598 0.07 19.43 6.13
CA PHE A 598 0.38 20.65 6.87
C PHE A 598 -0.69 20.94 7.93
N ALA A 599 -1.97 20.90 7.58
CA ALA A 599 -3.08 21.17 8.50
C ALA A 599 -3.17 20.11 9.61
N ALA A 600 -2.95 18.84 9.29
CA ALA A 600 -2.97 17.74 10.24
C ALA A 600 -1.78 17.78 11.22
N THR A 601 -0.60 18.16 10.77
CA THR A 601 0.63 18.14 11.58
C THR A 601 0.95 19.47 12.25
N GLY A 602 0.50 20.59 11.68
CA GLY A 602 0.89 21.94 12.08
C GLY A 602 2.37 22.27 11.79
N ASP A 603 3.06 21.48 10.96
CA ASP A 603 4.49 21.62 10.70
C ASP A 603 4.78 22.83 9.78
N MET A 604 5.11 23.96 10.41
CA MET A 604 5.50 25.20 9.72
C MET A 604 6.80 25.08 8.92
N SER A 605 7.71 24.17 9.28
CA SER A 605 8.92 23.96 8.49
C SER A 605 8.57 23.25 7.20
N PHE A 606 7.80 22.17 7.29
CA PHE A 606 7.28 21.46 6.12
C PHE A 606 6.54 22.41 5.17
N GLY A 607 5.61 23.21 5.68
CA GLY A 607 4.86 24.17 4.87
C GLY A 607 5.77 25.13 4.10
N LYS A 608 6.83 25.64 4.73
CA LYS A 608 7.82 26.51 4.07
C LYS A 608 8.67 25.77 3.04
N ASP A 609 9.11 24.55 3.34
CA ASP A 609 9.96 23.74 2.47
C ASP A 609 9.29 23.47 1.12
N VAL A 610 7.98 23.17 1.14
CA VAL A 610 7.22 22.76 -0.06
C VAL A 610 6.51 23.94 -0.76
N TRP A 611 6.44 25.11 -0.13
CA TRP A 611 5.71 26.26 -0.65
C TRP A 611 6.11 26.68 -2.08
N PRO A 612 7.41 26.74 -2.46
CA PRO A 612 7.80 27.05 -3.83
C PRO A 612 7.23 26.06 -4.84
N ALA A 613 7.24 24.76 -4.52
CA ALA A 613 6.69 23.72 -5.38
C ALA A 613 5.16 23.83 -5.51
N VAL A 614 4.46 24.18 -4.43
CA VAL A 614 3.00 24.45 -4.48
C VAL A 614 2.70 25.59 -5.44
N CYS A 615 3.44 26.69 -5.38
CA CYS A 615 3.27 27.83 -6.28
C CYS A 615 3.49 27.42 -7.74
N THR A 616 4.62 26.76 -8.03
CA THR A 616 4.97 26.32 -9.38
C THR A 616 3.96 25.31 -9.94
N ALA A 617 3.44 24.40 -9.11
CA ALA A 617 2.42 23.43 -9.52
C ALA A 617 1.08 24.11 -9.87
N MET A 618 0.66 25.10 -9.08
CA MET A 618 -0.58 25.85 -9.36
C MET A 618 -0.45 26.73 -10.61
N GLU A 619 0.68 27.42 -10.78
CA GLU A 619 0.97 28.23 -11.97
C GLU A 619 1.04 27.38 -13.24
N TYR A 620 1.60 26.17 -13.14
CA TYR A 620 1.65 25.23 -14.26
C TYR A 620 0.24 24.82 -14.73
N MET A 621 -0.74 24.73 -13.83
CA MET A 621 -2.11 24.33 -14.18
C MET A 621 -2.86 25.40 -14.99
N GLU A 622 -2.43 26.66 -14.95
CA GLU A 622 -3.10 27.76 -15.66
C GLU A 622 -3.12 27.56 -17.18
N GLN A 623 -2.17 26.81 -17.74
CA GLN A 623 -2.12 26.53 -19.18
C GLN A 623 -3.29 25.67 -19.69
N PHE A 624 -4.01 25.00 -18.77
CA PHE A 624 -5.12 24.10 -19.08
C PHE A 624 -6.50 24.77 -18.93
N ASP A 625 -6.54 26.05 -18.57
CA ASP A 625 -7.70 26.91 -18.71
C ASP A 625 -7.63 27.58 -20.09
N HIS A 626 -8.33 27.00 -21.05
CA HIS A 626 -8.19 27.38 -22.46
C HIS A 626 -9.09 28.54 -22.88
N ASP A 627 -10.14 28.83 -22.10
CA ASP A 627 -11.10 29.89 -22.38
C ASP A 627 -11.07 31.05 -21.35
N ASP A 628 -10.12 31.03 -20.41
CA ASP A 628 -9.86 32.04 -19.37
C ASP A 628 -11.08 32.27 -18.46
N ASP A 629 -11.86 31.20 -18.23
CA ASP A 629 -13.04 31.22 -17.37
C ASP A 629 -12.73 30.81 -15.91
N GLY A 630 -11.49 30.42 -15.65
CA GLY A 630 -10.96 30.01 -14.35
C GLY A 630 -11.00 28.49 -14.13
N MET A 631 -11.67 27.71 -14.98
CA MET A 631 -11.70 26.25 -14.92
C MET A 631 -10.68 25.62 -15.86
N ILE A 632 -10.20 24.45 -15.48
CA ILE A 632 -9.31 23.64 -16.34
C ILE A 632 -10.13 22.65 -17.18
N GLU A 633 -9.68 22.40 -18.41
CA GLU A 633 -10.27 21.43 -19.34
C GLU A 633 -9.43 20.16 -19.49
N ASN A 634 -10.08 19.00 -19.54
CA ASN A 634 -9.49 17.75 -20.02
C ASN A 634 -9.48 17.69 -21.56
N ASP A 635 -8.44 17.08 -22.14
CA ASP A 635 -8.09 17.21 -23.57
C ASP A 635 -8.76 16.17 -24.49
N GLY A 636 -9.65 15.32 -23.99
CA GLY A 636 -10.26 14.26 -24.80
C GLY A 636 -9.38 13.02 -24.98
N PHE A 637 -8.44 12.79 -24.07
CA PHE A 637 -7.72 11.53 -23.86
C PHE A 637 -7.64 11.23 -22.35
N PRO A 638 -7.19 10.03 -21.91
CA PRO A 638 -6.98 9.77 -20.49
C PRO A 638 -5.79 10.60 -19.95
N ASP A 639 -6.11 11.73 -19.33
CA ASP A 639 -5.16 12.70 -18.78
C ASP A 639 -5.34 12.85 -17.25
N GLN A 640 -5.55 11.73 -16.56
CA GLN A 640 -5.72 11.61 -15.10
C GLN A 640 -5.66 10.12 -14.67
N THR A 641 -5.71 9.82 -13.37
CA THR A 641 -5.57 8.47 -12.76
C THR A 641 -6.38 7.34 -13.41
N TYR A 642 -7.59 7.62 -13.91
CA TYR A 642 -8.38 6.71 -14.77
C TYR A 642 -7.80 6.74 -16.18
N ASP A 643 -6.57 6.21 -16.32
CA ASP A 643 -5.69 6.31 -17.48
C ASP A 643 -6.15 5.52 -18.74
N ALA A 644 -7.32 4.89 -18.69
CA ALA A 644 -8.01 4.32 -19.84
C ALA A 644 -9.42 4.90 -20.04
N TRP A 645 -9.91 5.77 -19.14
CA TRP A 645 -11.22 6.43 -19.25
C TRP A 645 -11.06 7.86 -19.75
N THR A 646 -11.47 8.08 -20.99
CA THR A 646 -11.36 9.39 -21.64
C THR A 646 -12.31 10.41 -21.03
N VAL A 647 -11.82 11.64 -20.88
CA VAL A 647 -12.55 12.80 -20.36
C VAL A 647 -12.37 13.96 -21.34
N ARG A 648 -13.41 14.80 -21.56
CA ARG A 648 -13.31 15.98 -22.42
C ARG A 648 -13.98 17.22 -21.80
N GLY A 649 -13.27 18.35 -21.86
CA GLY A 649 -13.74 19.63 -21.31
C GLY A 649 -13.67 19.62 -19.79
N VAL A 650 -14.53 20.40 -19.13
CA VAL A 650 -14.57 20.42 -17.67
C VAL A 650 -15.13 19.11 -17.16
N SER A 651 -14.44 18.45 -16.23
CA SER A 651 -14.87 17.18 -15.64
C SER A 651 -15.19 17.30 -14.18
N ALA A 652 -16.10 16.45 -13.69
CA ALA A 652 -16.46 16.47 -12.28
C ALA A 652 -15.25 16.13 -11.40
N TYR A 653 -14.44 15.16 -11.80
CA TYR A 653 -13.26 14.74 -11.05
C TYR A 653 -12.16 15.82 -11.01
N CYS A 654 -11.54 16.15 -12.15
CA CYS A 654 -10.43 17.11 -12.19
C CYS A 654 -10.88 18.52 -11.83
N GLY A 655 -12.08 18.93 -12.25
CA GLY A 655 -12.63 20.22 -11.90
C GLY A 655 -12.91 20.37 -10.40
N CYS A 656 -13.43 19.34 -9.73
CA CYS A 656 -13.63 19.37 -8.28
C CYS A 656 -12.29 19.43 -7.54
N LEU A 657 -11.29 18.67 -7.99
CA LEU A 657 -9.92 18.74 -7.45
C LEU A 657 -9.31 20.13 -7.63
N TRP A 658 -9.47 20.76 -8.79
CA TRP A 658 -8.97 22.11 -9.07
C TRP A 658 -9.56 23.16 -8.12
N LEU A 659 -10.89 23.16 -7.96
CA LEU A 659 -11.56 24.07 -7.02
C LEU A 659 -11.05 23.89 -5.59
N ALA A 660 -10.84 22.65 -5.15
CA ALA A 660 -10.29 22.34 -3.84
C ALA A 660 -8.83 22.82 -3.71
N ALA A 661 -8.01 22.60 -4.73
CA ALA A 661 -6.59 22.99 -4.73
C ALA A 661 -6.42 24.51 -4.66
N LEU A 662 -7.28 25.29 -5.31
CA LEU A 662 -7.30 26.75 -5.19
C LEU A 662 -7.56 27.20 -3.73
N GLN A 663 -8.51 26.57 -3.04
CA GLN A 663 -8.77 26.87 -1.63
C GLN A 663 -7.61 26.44 -0.71
N ALA A 664 -7.04 25.26 -0.95
CA ALA A 664 -5.92 24.73 -0.19
C ALA A 664 -4.66 25.60 -0.34
N ALA A 665 -4.31 25.98 -1.57
CA ALA A 665 -3.20 26.90 -1.84
C ALA A 665 -3.42 28.25 -1.16
N ALA A 666 -4.64 28.81 -1.21
CA ALA A 666 -4.96 30.06 -0.54
C ALA A 666 -4.83 29.97 1.00
N ALA A 667 -5.29 28.87 1.59
CA ALA A 667 -5.20 28.65 3.03
C ALA A 667 -3.74 28.48 3.50
N LEU A 668 -2.93 27.71 2.75
CA LEU A 668 -1.49 27.60 3.01
C LEU A 668 -0.79 28.95 2.89
N ALA A 669 -1.05 29.67 1.79
CA ALA A 669 -0.47 30.98 1.51
C ALA A 669 -0.72 31.97 2.67
N ARG A 670 -1.96 32.08 3.15
CA ARG A 670 -2.30 32.97 4.29
C ARG A 670 -1.52 32.59 5.54
N THR A 671 -1.45 31.30 5.84
CA THR A 671 -0.76 30.81 7.04
C THR A 671 0.74 31.08 6.98
N LEU A 672 1.32 31.05 5.79
CA LEU A 672 2.73 31.38 5.53
C LEU A 672 2.99 32.89 5.32
N GLY A 673 1.96 33.75 5.36
CA GLY A 673 2.08 35.20 5.20
C GLY A 673 2.06 35.72 3.76
N HIS A 674 1.75 34.87 2.77
CA HIS A 674 1.64 35.21 1.35
C HIS A 674 0.21 35.65 0.97
N HIS A 675 -0.27 36.75 1.55
CA HIS A 675 -1.67 37.21 1.40
C HIS A 675 -2.08 37.51 -0.06
N ASP A 676 -1.22 38.16 -0.85
CA ASP A 676 -1.52 38.46 -2.27
C ASP A 676 -1.75 37.19 -3.09
N TYR A 677 -0.95 36.15 -2.84
CA TYR A 677 -1.11 34.85 -3.51
C TYR A 677 -2.46 34.22 -3.14
N ALA A 678 -2.82 34.29 -1.85
CA ALA A 678 -4.10 33.77 -1.38
C ALA A 678 -5.30 34.48 -2.02
N GLU A 679 -5.24 35.80 -2.18
CA GLU A 679 -6.30 36.56 -2.85
C GLU A 679 -6.45 36.17 -4.32
N ARG A 680 -5.34 35.98 -5.05
CA ARG A 680 -5.38 35.52 -6.46
C ARG A 680 -6.03 34.15 -6.60
N CYS A 681 -5.66 33.20 -5.74
CA CYS A 681 -6.29 31.87 -5.74
C CYS A 681 -7.79 31.93 -5.45
N MET A 682 -8.19 32.76 -4.47
CA MET A 682 -9.61 32.90 -4.12
C MET A 682 -10.43 33.63 -5.19
N LEU A 683 -9.84 34.60 -5.90
CA LEU A 683 -10.48 35.24 -7.05
C LEU A 683 -10.71 34.22 -8.17
N LYS A 684 -9.69 33.40 -8.48
CA LYS A 684 -9.84 32.34 -9.48
C LYS A 684 -10.88 31.31 -9.06
N PHE A 685 -10.90 30.90 -7.79
CA PHE A 685 -11.95 30.04 -7.23
C PHE A 685 -13.36 30.62 -7.41
N ALA A 686 -13.52 31.92 -7.16
CA ALA A 686 -14.81 32.61 -7.29
C ALA A 686 -15.32 32.67 -8.74
N ASN A 687 -14.43 32.72 -9.73
CA ASN A 687 -14.77 32.66 -11.15
C ASN A 687 -15.05 31.22 -11.63
N ALA A 688 -14.19 30.28 -11.23
CA ALA A 688 -14.19 28.90 -11.66
C ALA A 688 -15.39 28.10 -11.14
N LYS A 689 -15.80 28.31 -9.87
CA LYS A 689 -16.89 27.54 -9.25
C LYS A 689 -18.24 27.69 -9.99
N PRO A 690 -18.72 28.91 -10.33
CA PRO A 690 -19.93 29.07 -11.14
C PRO A 690 -19.87 28.36 -12.49
N VAL A 691 -18.72 28.37 -13.16
CA VAL A 691 -18.49 27.65 -14.43
C VAL A 691 -18.67 26.14 -14.24
N PHE A 692 -18.00 25.56 -13.24
CA PHE A 692 -18.11 24.13 -12.92
C PHE A 692 -19.58 23.73 -12.68
N GLU A 693 -20.29 24.50 -11.85
CA GLU A 693 -21.69 24.23 -11.56
C GLU A 693 -22.57 24.36 -12.81
N ALA A 694 -22.39 25.39 -13.63
CA ALA A 694 -23.17 25.60 -14.84
C ALA A 694 -22.93 24.50 -15.90
N LYS A 695 -21.68 24.06 -16.07
CA LYS A 695 -21.31 23.03 -17.05
C LYS A 695 -21.75 21.62 -16.61
N LEU A 696 -21.76 21.31 -15.30
CA LEU A 696 -21.88 19.92 -14.82
C LEU A 696 -23.08 19.59 -13.94
N TRP A 697 -23.62 20.53 -13.15
CA TRP A 697 -24.74 20.23 -12.25
C TRP A 697 -26.03 19.99 -13.04
N ASN A 698 -26.56 18.77 -12.96
CA ASN A 698 -27.75 18.37 -13.73
C ASN A 698 -29.05 18.40 -12.91
N GLY A 699 -29.00 18.90 -11.67
CA GLY A 699 -30.13 18.91 -10.74
C GLY A 699 -30.14 17.75 -9.73
N SER A 700 -29.30 16.72 -9.91
CA SER A 700 -29.21 15.57 -8.99
C SER A 700 -27.77 15.15 -8.67
N TYR A 701 -26.86 15.27 -9.62
CA TYR A 701 -25.44 14.95 -9.49
C TYR A 701 -24.63 15.78 -10.51
N PHE A 702 -23.30 15.68 -10.48
CA PHE A 702 -22.45 16.29 -11.48
C PHE A 702 -22.21 15.31 -12.63
N ASN A 703 -22.49 15.74 -13.86
CA ASN A 703 -22.15 14.97 -15.06
C ASN A 703 -20.65 14.61 -15.05
N TYR A 704 -20.30 13.45 -15.59
CA TYR A 704 -18.92 12.98 -15.67
C TYR A 704 -17.99 14.02 -16.30
N ASP A 705 -18.40 14.57 -17.45
CA ASP A 705 -17.73 15.70 -18.09
C ASP A 705 -18.72 16.60 -18.86
N SER A 706 -18.22 17.75 -19.31
CA SER A 706 -18.96 18.72 -20.13
C SER A 706 -18.95 18.36 -21.62
N GLY A 707 -18.53 17.14 -21.96
CA GLY A 707 -18.53 16.63 -23.32
C GLY A 707 -19.94 16.31 -23.82
N THR A 708 -19.99 15.79 -25.05
CA THR A 708 -21.24 15.37 -25.72
C THR A 708 -21.30 13.87 -25.98
N SER A 709 -20.37 13.10 -25.41
CA SER A 709 -20.34 11.65 -25.59
C SER A 709 -21.45 10.99 -24.78
N TYR A 710 -21.74 9.73 -25.11
CA TYR A 710 -22.76 8.96 -24.40
C TYR A 710 -22.45 8.79 -22.89
N ASN A 711 -21.17 8.71 -22.52
CA ASN A 711 -20.72 8.62 -21.12
C ASN A 711 -20.57 9.98 -20.41
N SER A 712 -20.72 11.12 -21.08
CA SER A 712 -20.64 12.45 -20.42
C SER A 712 -21.64 12.61 -19.28
N ARG A 713 -22.75 11.87 -19.32
CA ARG A 713 -23.79 11.89 -18.26
C ARG A 713 -23.66 10.75 -17.25
N SER A 714 -22.61 9.93 -17.32
CA SER A 714 -22.39 8.83 -16.38
C SER A 714 -22.22 9.38 -14.96
N ILE A 715 -22.72 8.63 -13.99
CA ILE A 715 -22.55 8.86 -12.56
C ILE A 715 -21.21 8.24 -12.20
N HIS A 716 -20.23 9.11 -11.92
CA HIS A 716 -18.89 8.68 -11.53
C HIS A 716 -18.79 8.58 -10.00
N ALA A 717 -18.27 7.46 -9.51
CA ALA A 717 -18.14 7.20 -8.07
C ALA A 717 -17.26 8.23 -7.35
N ASP A 718 -16.31 8.85 -8.07
CA ASP A 718 -15.29 9.74 -7.50
C ASP A 718 -15.51 11.22 -7.85
N GLN A 719 -16.71 11.58 -8.33
CA GLN A 719 -17.04 12.92 -8.83
C GLN A 719 -16.92 14.05 -7.79
N LEU A 720 -16.72 13.71 -6.50
CA LEU A 720 -16.56 14.65 -5.38
C LEU A 720 -15.20 14.52 -4.68
N ALA A 721 -14.16 14.02 -5.35
CA ALA A 721 -12.83 13.83 -4.76
C ALA A 721 -12.21 15.11 -4.16
N GLY A 722 -12.42 16.28 -4.79
CA GLY A 722 -11.98 17.56 -4.22
C GLY A 722 -12.76 17.95 -2.96
N GLN A 723 -14.09 17.73 -2.96
CA GLN A 723 -14.94 17.98 -1.80
C GLN A 723 -14.52 17.09 -0.61
N TRP A 724 -14.21 15.81 -0.86
CA TRP A 724 -13.66 14.90 0.13
C TRP A 724 -12.40 15.47 0.80
N TYR A 725 -11.46 15.97 0.01
CA TYR A 725 -10.21 16.52 0.53
C TYR A 725 -10.42 17.86 1.26
N THR A 726 -11.31 18.74 0.79
CA THR A 726 -11.63 19.96 1.56
C THR A 726 -12.15 19.64 2.96
N ALA A 727 -13.08 18.68 3.06
CA ALA A 727 -13.64 18.25 4.33
C ALA A 727 -12.58 17.57 5.23
N SER A 728 -11.69 16.77 4.64
CA SER A 728 -10.59 16.10 5.36
C SER A 728 -9.50 17.05 5.86
N SER A 729 -9.41 18.26 5.32
CA SER A 729 -8.36 19.24 5.64
C SER A 729 -8.88 20.45 6.43
N GLY A 730 -10.14 20.42 6.88
CA GLY A 730 -10.76 21.56 7.59
C GLY A 730 -11.03 22.78 6.72
N LEU A 731 -11.06 22.63 5.39
CA LEU A 731 -11.41 23.71 4.46
C LEU A 731 -12.93 23.87 4.34
N PRO A 732 -13.41 25.06 3.94
CA PRO A 732 -14.82 25.26 3.64
C PRO A 732 -15.33 24.30 2.55
N PRO A 733 -16.60 23.86 2.62
CA PRO A 733 -17.17 23.01 1.57
C PRO A 733 -17.24 23.75 0.23
N LEU A 734 -16.96 23.03 -0.85
CA LEU A 734 -17.03 23.54 -2.22
C LEU A 734 -18.47 23.80 -2.65
N PHE A 735 -19.41 22.97 -2.22
CA PHE A 735 -20.83 23.04 -2.61
C PHE A 735 -21.74 23.14 -1.38
N ASP A 736 -23.01 23.48 -1.56
CA ASP A 736 -23.97 23.40 -0.46
C ASP A 736 -24.21 21.94 -0.03
N GLU A 737 -24.47 21.76 1.26
CA GLU A 737 -24.65 20.45 1.88
C GLU A 737 -25.75 19.61 1.21
N GLY A 738 -26.79 20.27 0.68
CA GLY A 738 -27.89 19.62 -0.04
C GLY A 738 -27.41 18.96 -1.33
N ARG A 739 -26.65 19.67 -2.16
CA ARG A 739 -26.06 19.13 -3.40
C ARG A 739 -25.06 18.02 -3.13
N ILE A 740 -24.23 18.16 -2.09
CA ILE A 740 -23.25 17.14 -1.69
C ILE A 740 -23.99 15.84 -1.34
N LYS A 741 -24.95 15.90 -0.43
CA LYS A 741 -25.74 14.73 -0.02
C LYS A 741 -26.57 14.15 -1.15
N CYS A 742 -27.15 14.99 -2.01
CA CYS A 742 -27.91 14.52 -3.17
C CYS A 742 -27.02 13.72 -4.12
N THR A 743 -25.81 14.21 -4.39
CA THR A 743 -24.82 13.54 -5.24
C THR A 743 -24.33 12.23 -4.61
N LEU A 744 -23.93 12.23 -3.34
CA LEU A 744 -23.48 11.03 -2.64
C LEU A 744 -24.59 9.97 -2.55
N GLN A 745 -25.82 10.40 -2.29
CA GLN A 745 -26.97 9.49 -2.29
C GLN A 745 -27.21 8.91 -3.68
N LYS A 746 -27.06 9.71 -4.75
CA LYS A 746 -27.16 9.22 -6.12
C LYS A 746 -26.11 8.14 -6.43
N ILE A 747 -24.86 8.37 -6.04
CA ILE A 747 -23.77 7.39 -6.19
C ILE A 747 -24.09 6.12 -5.39
N PHE A 748 -24.54 6.24 -4.14
CA PHE A 748 -24.95 5.10 -3.33
C PHE A 748 -26.07 4.28 -3.99
N ASP A 749 -27.16 4.94 -4.39
CA ASP A 749 -28.33 4.28 -4.97
C ASP A 749 -28.04 3.61 -6.31
N TYR A 750 -27.03 4.08 -7.05
CA TYR A 750 -26.67 3.59 -8.38
C TYR A 750 -25.41 2.74 -8.33
N ASN A 751 -24.25 3.38 -8.18
CA ASN A 751 -22.93 2.75 -8.27
C ASN A 751 -22.68 1.66 -7.22
N VAL A 752 -23.36 1.74 -6.05
CA VAL A 752 -23.25 0.74 -4.99
C VAL A 752 -24.43 -0.22 -5.03
N MET A 753 -25.65 0.27 -4.78
CA MET A 753 -26.81 -0.60 -4.52
C MET A 753 -27.29 -1.38 -5.76
N ARG A 754 -27.09 -0.88 -6.98
CA ARG A 754 -27.42 -1.64 -8.21
C ARG A 754 -26.36 -2.68 -8.58
N VAL A 755 -25.21 -2.66 -7.92
CA VAL A 755 -24.13 -3.62 -8.13
C VAL A 755 -24.24 -4.72 -7.07
N LYS A 756 -24.92 -5.81 -7.45
CA LYS A 756 -25.15 -6.99 -6.58
C LYS A 756 -25.71 -6.62 -5.19
N GLY A 757 -26.54 -5.58 -5.10
CA GLY A 757 -27.12 -5.13 -3.84
C GLY A 757 -26.12 -4.48 -2.87
N GLY A 758 -25.07 -3.83 -3.36
CA GLY A 758 -24.03 -3.18 -2.55
C GLY A 758 -22.94 -4.11 -2.03
N ARG A 759 -22.93 -5.38 -2.45
CA ARG A 759 -22.04 -6.41 -1.90
C ARG A 759 -20.64 -6.47 -2.50
N MET A 760 -20.26 -5.50 -3.33
CA MET A 760 -18.98 -5.52 -4.05
C MET A 760 -18.20 -4.20 -4.02
N GLY A 761 -18.74 -3.14 -3.41
CA GLY A 761 -18.20 -1.77 -3.48
C GLY A 761 -18.91 -0.92 -4.55
N ALA A 762 -18.30 0.21 -4.91
CA ALA A 762 -18.85 1.15 -5.88
C ALA A 762 -18.24 0.94 -7.27
N VAL A 763 -19.05 0.63 -8.29
CA VAL A 763 -18.55 0.61 -9.67
C VAL A 763 -18.24 2.04 -10.12
N ASN A 764 -17.13 2.23 -10.84
CA ASN A 764 -16.64 3.56 -11.21
C ASN A 764 -17.67 4.37 -12.00
N GLY A 765 -18.23 3.80 -13.06
CA GLY A 765 -19.19 4.45 -13.94
C GLY A 765 -20.54 3.74 -14.01
N MET A 766 -21.61 4.50 -13.83
CA MET A 766 -22.97 4.00 -14.07
C MET A 766 -23.79 5.02 -14.85
N HIS A 767 -24.47 4.58 -15.91
CA HIS A 767 -25.38 5.44 -16.65
C HIS A 767 -26.63 5.77 -15.81
N PRO A 768 -27.29 6.93 -16.03
CA PRO A 768 -28.50 7.31 -15.28
C PRO A 768 -29.70 6.37 -15.49
N ASN A 769 -29.67 5.48 -16.48
CA ASN A 769 -30.63 4.38 -16.65
C ASN A 769 -30.36 3.18 -15.73
N GLY A 770 -29.27 3.19 -14.96
CA GLY A 770 -28.87 2.15 -14.01
C GLY A 770 -28.03 1.02 -14.58
N LYS A 771 -27.60 1.10 -15.85
CA LYS A 771 -26.63 0.16 -16.43
C LYS A 771 -25.21 0.61 -16.14
N VAL A 772 -24.33 -0.35 -15.85
CA VAL A 772 -22.88 -0.11 -15.72
C VAL A 772 -22.37 0.54 -17.01
N ASP A 773 -21.50 1.53 -16.86
CA ASP A 773 -20.79 2.12 -17.98
C ASP A 773 -19.72 1.14 -18.46
N GLU A 774 -19.82 0.73 -19.73
CA GLU A 774 -18.88 -0.20 -20.36
C GLU A 774 -18.10 0.48 -21.49
N THR A 775 -17.98 1.82 -21.47
CA THR A 775 -17.25 2.56 -22.50
C THR A 775 -15.75 2.28 -22.49
N CYS A 776 -15.18 1.98 -21.31
CA CYS A 776 -13.83 1.46 -21.14
C CYS A 776 -13.74 0.43 -20.00
N MET A 777 -12.60 -0.24 -19.89
CA MET A 777 -12.38 -1.24 -18.83
C MET A 777 -12.52 -0.66 -17.42
N GLN A 778 -12.01 0.55 -17.19
CA GLN A 778 -12.04 1.18 -15.86
C GLN A 778 -13.44 1.64 -15.47
N SER A 779 -14.28 2.02 -16.43
CA SER A 779 -15.65 2.47 -16.13
C SER A 779 -16.53 1.36 -15.52
N ARG A 780 -16.26 0.09 -15.85
CA ARG A 780 -16.98 -1.08 -15.32
C ARG A 780 -16.30 -1.77 -14.13
N GLU A 781 -15.16 -1.26 -13.71
CA GLU A 781 -14.42 -1.76 -12.55
C GLU A 781 -14.96 -1.16 -11.26
N ILE A 782 -14.75 -1.88 -10.17
CA ILE A 782 -14.88 -1.38 -8.81
C ILE A 782 -13.47 -1.20 -8.28
N TRP A 783 -13.07 0.04 -8.04
CA TRP A 783 -11.77 0.34 -7.42
C TRP A 783 -11.92 0.32 -5.91
N THR A 784 -11.09 -0.48 -5.26
CA THR A 784 -11.16 -0.74 -3.82
C THR A 784 -10.89 0.55 -3.02
N GLY A 785 -9.80 1.25 -3.35
CA GLY A 785 -9.43 2.50 -2.70
C GLY A 785 -10.42 3.66 -2.95
N VAL A 786 -11.00 3.75 -4.16
CA VAL A 786 -12.05 4.75 -4.48
C VAL A 786 -13.33 4.47 -3.69
N THR A 787 -13.67 3.19 -3.50
CA THR A 787 -14.83 2.82 -2.68
C THR A 787 -14.63 3.26 -1.22
N TYR A 788 -13.43 3.08 -0.67
CA TYR A 788 -13.12 3.55 0.69
C TYR A 788 -13.07 5.08 0.81
N SER A 789 -12.52 5.81 -0.17
CA SER A 789 -12.54 7.28 -0.15
C SER A 789 -13.96 7.84 -0.30
N LEU A 790 -14.80 7.22 -1.12
CA LEU A 790 -16.22 7.54 -1.22
C LEU A 790 -16.93 7.33 0.13
N ALA A 791 -16.67 6.22 0.81
CA ALA A 791 -17.20 5.96 2.15
C ALA A 791 -16.70 7.00 3.17
N ALA A 792 -15.43 7.38 3.13
CA ALA A 792 -14.88 8.46 3.95
C ALA A 792 -15.59 9.80 3.70
N THR A 793 -15.88 10.11 2.44
CA THR A 793 -16.64 11.31 2.05
C THR A 793 -18.05 11.27 2.61
N MET A 794 -18.74 10.12 2.54
CA MET A 794 -20.05 9.93 3.15
C MET A 794 -20.02 10.14 4.67
N LEU A 795 -18.99 9.66 5.37
CA LEU A 795 -18.81 9.88 6.81
C LEU A 795 -18.66 11.36 7.16
N LEU A 796 -17.82 12.10 6.41
CA LEU A 796 -17.60 13.53 6.63
C LEU A 796 -18.87 14.38 6.46
N HIS A 797 -19.86 13.89 5.71
CA HIS A 797 -21.16 14.52 5.52
C HIS A 797 -22.30 13.84 6.31
N GLY A 798 -21.98 12.97 7.28
CA GLY A 798 -22.97 12.36 8.19
C GLY A 798 -23.91 11.34 7.53
N MET A 799 -23.43 10.63 6.51
CA MET A 799 -24.12 9.54 5.81
C MET A 799 -23.58 8.17 6.25
N ASP A 800 -23.47 7.97 7.56
CA ASP A 800 -22.76 6.85 8.19
C ASP A 800 -23.23 5.47 7.69
N ASN A 801 -24.55 5.28 7.54
CA ASN A 801 -25.11 4.01 7.07
C ASN A 801 -24.68 3.70 5.64
N GLN A 802 -24.74 4.69 4.75
CA GLN A 802 -24.33 4.57 3.35
C GLN A 802 -22.83 4.33 3.26
N ALA A 803 -22.03 5.01 4.09
CA ALA A 803 -20.59 4.85 4.14
C ALA A 803 -20.18 3.42 4.50
N PHE A 804 -20.66 2.91 5.63
CA PHE A 804 -20.32 1.55 6.06
C PHE A 804 -20.88 0.49 5.11
N ALA A 805 -22.08 0.67 4.56
CA ALA A 805 -22.62 -0.27 3.56
C ALA A 805 -21.78 -0.30 2.27
N THR A 806 -21.28 0.85 1.82
CA THR A 806 -20.41 0.97 0.64
C THR A 806 -19.09 0.25 0.85
N ALA A 807 -18.41 0.50 1.97
CA ALA A 807 -17.13 -0.11 2.31
C ALA A 807 -17.26 -1.61 2.67
N GLU A 808 -18.37 -2.03 3.28
CA GLU A 808 -18.65 -3.44 3.61
C GLU A 808 -18.69 -4.30 2.34
N GLY A 809 -19.06 -3.73 1.19
CA GLY A 809 -18.99 -4.42 -0.10
C GLY A 809 -17.58 -4.90 -0.46
N ILE A 810 -16.53 -4.14 -0.10
CA ILE A 810 -15.12 -4.53 -0.29
C ILE A 810 -14.77 -5.70 0.65
N PHE A 811 -15.21 -5.65 1.91
CA PHE A 811 -15.04 -6.76 2.85
C PHE A 811 -15.73 -8.04 2.35
N ILE A 812 -17.01 -7.94 1.96
CA ILE A 812 -17.80 -9.09 1.51
C ILE A 812 -17.14 -9.73 0.28
N ALA A 813 -16.78 -8.95 -0.73
CA ALA A 813 -16.19 -9.47 -1.96
C ALA A 813 -14.74 -9.95 -1.76
N GLY A 814 -13.90 -9.23 -1.02
CA GLY A 814 -12.46 -9.51 -0.93
C GLY A 814 -12.03 -10.36 0.27
N TRP A 815 -12.59 -10.10 1.45
CA TRP A 815 -12.07 -10.57 2.73
C TRP A 815 -12.92 -11.68 3.38
N SER A 816 -14.21 -11.73 3.07
CA SER A 816 -15.16 -12.66 3.71
C SER A 816 -14.94 -14.13 3.31
N GLU A 817 -15.58 -15.03 4.05
CA GLU A 817 -15.46 -16.47 3.77
C GLU A 817 -15.98 -16.87 2.38
N GLU A 818 -17.04 -16.19 1.94
CA GLU A 818 -17.79 -16.42 0.70
C GLU A 818 -17.28 -15.56 -0.47
N GLY A 819 -16.28 -14.70 -0.23
CA GLY A 819 -15.69 -13.81 -1.22
C GLY A 819 -14.70 -14.48 -2.18
N TYR A 820 -14.00 -13.66 -2.95
CA TYR A 820 -13.10 -14.06 -4.03
C TYR A 820 -11.67 -14.43 -3.57
N GLY A 821 -11.29 -14.10 -2.33
CA GLY A 821 -10.01 -14.55 -1.77
C GLY A 821 -8.85 -13.56 -1.86
N TYR A 822 -9.13 -12.27 -1.67
CA TYR A 822 -8.16 -11.18 -1.83
C TYR A 822 -7.48 -10.72 -0.53
N TRP A 823 -7.74 -11.39 0.61
CA TRP A 823 -7.06 -11.08 1.88
C TRP A 823 -5.52 -11.07 1.71
N PHE A 824 -4.88 -10.02 2.23
CA PHE A 824 -3.42 -9.78 2.10
C PHE A 824 -2.89 -9.77 0.66
N GLN A 825 -3.77 -9.46 -0.30
CA GLN A 825 -3.44 -9.21 -1.70
C GLN A 825 -4.51 -8.35 -2.39
N THR A 826 -5.15 -7.45 -1.63
CA THR A 826 -6.23 -6.60 -2.11
C THR A 826 -5.83 -5.90 -3.41
N PRO A 827 -6.59 -6.08 -4.49
CA PRO A 827 -6.24 -5.51 -5.78
C PRO A 827 -6.62 -4.04 -5.89
N GLU A 828 -6.12 -3.37 -6.93
CA GLU A 828 -6.64 -2.07 -7.37
C GLU A 828 -8.14 -2.19 -7.64
N ALA A 829 -8.51 -3.19 -8.44
CA ALA A 829 -9.86 -3.29 -8.96
C ALA A 829 -10.35 -4.73 -9.13
N TRP A 830 -11.67 -4.87 -9.22
CA TRP A 830 -12.32 -6.04 -9.80
C TRP A 830 -13.57 -5.68 -10.61
N THR A 831 -13.97 -6.56 -11.53
CA THR A 831 -15.26 -6.47 -12.21
C THR A 831 -16.40 -7.02 -11.35
N ILE A 832 -17.65 -6.87 -11.80
CA ILE A 832 -18.86 -7.41 -11.14
C ILE A 832 -18.91 -8.94 -11.05
N ASP A 833 -17.98 -9.63 -11.72
CA ASP A 833 -17.80 -11.09 -11.66
C ASP A 833 -16.70 -11.50 -10.67
N GLY A 834 -16.00 -10.53 -10.07
CA GLY A 834 -14.86 -10.75 -9.18
C GLY A 834 -13.61 -11.19 -9.92
N HIS A 835 -13.39 -10.66 -11.13
CA HIS A 835 -12.10 -10.81 -11.79
C HIS A 835 -11.23 -9.60 -11.48
N TYR A 836 -10.03 -9.82 -10.94
CA TYR A 836 -9.18 -8.76 -10.41
C TYR A 836 -8.31 -8.10 -11.49
N ARG A 837 -7.81 -6.91 -11.17
CA ARG A 837 -6.67 -6.26 -11.84
C ARG A 837 -5.71 -5.71 -10.78
N SER A 838 -4.41 -5.98 -10.94
CA SER A 838 -3.32 -5.50 -10.07
C SER A 838 -3.45 -5.96 -8.62
N LEU A 839 -2.92 -7.14 -8.27
CA LEU A 839 -2.89 -7.62 -6.87
C LEU A 839 -1.84 -6.89 -6.02
N ILE A 840 -2.02 -6.95 -4.69
CA ILE A 840 -1.16 -6.29 -3.70
C ILE A 840 -0.96 -4.84 -4.10
N TYR A 841 -2.01 -4.03 -3.92
CA TYR A 841 -2.09 -2.68 -4.44
C TYR A 841 -2.15 -1.60 -3.34
N MET A 842 -1.64 -0.41 -3.65
CA MET A 842 -1.50 0.69 -2.70
C MET A 842 -2.82 1.35 -2.32
N ARG A 843 -3.69 1.62 -3.31
CA ARG A 843 -4.94 2.39 -3.14
C ARG A 843 -5.88 1.90 -2.02
N PRO A 844 -6.05 0.57 -1.76
CA PRO A 844 -6.85 0.06 -0.64
C PRO A 844 -6.53 0.62 0.75
N LEU A 845 -5.31 1.14 0.98
CA LEU A 845 -4.96 1.83 2.22
C LEU A 845 -5.90 3.02 2.55
N ALA A 846 -6.66 3.50 1.57
CA ALA A 846 -7.72 4.48 1.73
C ALA A 846 -8.81 4.12 2.76
N ILE A 847 -8.90 2.86 3.23
CA ILE A 847 -9.74 2.54 4.40
C ILE A 847 -9.36 3.39 5.63
N TRP A 848 -8.09 3.81 5.74
CA TRP A 848 -7.63 4.75 6.77
C TRP A 848 -8.18 6.16 6.60
N ALA A 849 -8.63 6.56 5.41
CA ALA A 849 -9.37 7.81 5.25
C ALA A 849 -10.73 7.77 5.98
N MET A 850 -11.36 6.58 6.10
CA MET A 850 -12.57 6.43 6.92
C MET A 850 -12.24 6.61 8.40
N GLN A 851 -11.14 6.01 8.87
CA GLN A 851 -10.71 6.14 10.27
C GLN A 851 -10.37 7.60 10.60
N TYR A 852 -9.66 8.27 9.70
CA TYR A 852 -9.36 9.69 9.75
C TYR A 852 -10.64 10.56 9.78
N ALA A 853 -11.66 10.23 8.99
CA ALA A 853 -12.96 10.94 9.03
C ALA A 853 -13.71 10.75 10.36
N LEU A 854 -13.58 9.57 10.97
CA LEU A 854 -14.21 9.23 12.25
C LEU A 854 -13.45 9.81 13.46
N SER A 855 -12.13 9.98 13.32
CA SER A 855 -11.21 10.44 14.37
C SER A 855 -10.22 11.48 13.82
N PRO A 856 -10.69 12.65 13.35
CA PRO A 856 -9.83 13.63 12.70
C PRO A 856 -8.79 14.20 13.68
N PRO A 857 -7.60 14.61 13.18
CA PRO A 857 -6.56 15.23 13.99
C PRO A 857 -7.09 16.43 14.80
N ARG A 858 -6.60 16.58 16.04
CA ARG A 858 -6.99 17.70 16.92
C ARG A 858 -6.70 19.05 16.30
N THR A 859 -5.56 19.19 15.63
CA THR A 859 -5.15 20.39 14.89
C THR A 859 -6.21 20.85 13.89
N ILE A 860 -6.86 19.93 13.19
CA ILE A 860 -7.95 20.23 12.24
C ILE A 860 -9.25 20.57 12.97
N LEU A 861 -9.56 19.87 14.05
CA LEU A 861 -10.76 20.15 14.87
C LEU A 861 -10.69 21.51 15.59
N GLU A 862 -9.50 21.90 16.01
CA GLU A 862 -9.21 23.11 16.77
C GLU A 862 -8.85 24.30 15.87
N ALA A 863 -8.61 24.07 14.57
CA ALA A 863 -8.34 25.12 13.61
C ALA A 863 -9.49 26.15 13.59
N PRO A 864 -9.20 27.46 13.55
CA PRO A 864 -10.23 28.47 13.40
C PRO A 864 -11.06 28.19 12.16
N ARG A 865 -12.36 27.94 12.35
CA ARG A 865 -13.27 27.75 11.22
C ARG A 865 -13.23 29.03 10.39
N VAL A 866 -12.76 28.91 9.15
CA VAL A 866 -12.82 30.00 8.18
C VAL A 866 -14.30 30.24 7.88
N ASN A 867 -14.90 31.22 8.57
CA ASN A 867 -16.33 31.49 8.48
C ASN A 867 -16.69 31.95 7.06
N THR A 868 -17.47 31.14 6.34
CA THR A 868 -18.02 31.42 5.01
C THR A 868 -19.10 32.51 4.99
N MET A 869 -19.44 33.11 6.13
CA MET A 869 -20.55 34.09 6.24
C MET A 869 -20.19 35.53 5.89
N ASP A 870 -18.96 35.86 5.56
CA ASP A 870 -18.67 37.16 4.97
C ASP A 870 -18.51 37.07 3.45
N ARG A 871 -19.62 37.04 2.73
CA ARG A 871 -19.62 37.28 1.27
C ARG A 871 -19.11 38.67 0.87
N THR A 872 -18.66 39.49 1.83
CA THR A 872 -18.25 40.88 1.66
C THR A 872 -16.94 41.26 2.37
N SER A 873 -16.31 40.40 3.17
CA SER A 873 -15.02 40.73 3.84
C SER A 873 -13.79 40.08 3.22
N TYR A 874 -13.96 39.08 2.33
CA TYR A 874 -12.84 38.40 1.64
C TYR A 874 -12.39 39.05 0.33
N ILE A 875 -13.04 40.14 -0.07
CA ILE A 875 -12.73 40.88 -1.30
C ILE A 875 -12.59 42.33 -0.90
N SER A 876 -11.41 42.93 -1.11
CA SER A 876 -11.22 44.35 -0.82
C SER A 876 -12.28 45.18 -1.58
N PRO A 877 -12.76 46.31 -1.03
CA PRO A 877 -13.79 47.13 -1.69
C PRO A 877 -13.43 47.50 -3.14
N SER A 878 -12.14 47.69 -3.42
CA SER A 878 -11.59 47.92 -4.77
C SER A 878 -11.81 46.75 -5.73
N THR A 879 -11.68 45.51 -5.26
CA THR A 879 -11.88 44.30 -6.08
C THR A 879 -13.36 44.03 -6.31
N LEU A 880 -14.23 44.35 -5.33
CA LEU A 880 -15.68 44.25 -5.48
C LEU A 880 -16.19 45.21 -6.57
N GLN A 881 -15.59 46.40 -6.65
CA GLN A 881 -15.92 47.41 -7.65
C GLN A 881 -15.45 47.02 -9.06
N PHE A 882 -14.29 46.37 -9.17
CA PHE A 882 -13.79 45.82 -10.44
C PHE A 882 -14.67 44.68 -10.99
N LEU A 883 -15.18 43.82 -10.11
CA LEU A 883 -16.13 42.75 -10.47
C LEU A 883 -17.48 43.32 -10.94
N GLN A 884 -18.00 44.36 -10.28
CA GLN A 884 -19.22 45.04 -10.71
C GLN A 884 -19.07 45.75 -12.06
N ASP A 885 -17.90 46.33 -12.33
CA ASP A 885 -17.61 46.99 -13.62
C ASP A 885 -17.37 46.01 -14.77
N SER A 886 -16.84 44.81 -14.47
CA SER A 886 -16.66 43.74 -15.47
C SER A 886 -17.99 43.11 -15.88
N VAL A 887 -18.92 42.92 -14.94
CA VAL A 887 -20.28 42.41 -15.21
C VAL A 887 -21.10 43.41 -16.03
N ARG A 888 -20.91 44.72 -15.83
CA ARG A 888 -21.58 45.75 -16.66
C ARG A 888 -21.11 45.79 -18.12
N LYS A 889 -19.94 45.24 -18.45
CA LYS A 889 -19.44 45.16 -19.84
C LYS A 889 -19.98 43.97 -20.64
N MET A 890 -20.69 43.03 -20.01
CA MET A 890 -21.33 41.89 -20.66
C MET A 890 -22.86 42.02 -20.64
N THR A 891 -23.39 43.04 -21.32
CA THR A 891 -24.79 43.03 -21.80
C THR A 891 -24.80 43.24 -23.31
N PRO A 892 -25.54 42.44 -24.11
CA PRO A 892 -25.60 42.65 -25.54
C PRO A 892 -26.35 43.94 -25.85
N LYS A 893 -25.76 44.78 -26.72
CA LYS A 893 -26.44 45.94 -27.30
C LYS A 893 -27.70 45.47 -28.04
N ASN A 894 -28.87 45.78 -27.49
CA ASN A 894 -30.11 45.76 -28.25
C ASN A 894 -30.04 46.85 -29.33
N SER A 895 -30.38 46.44 -30.54
CA SER A 895 -30.41 47.23 -31.77
C SER A 895 -31.45 48.36 -31.71
N CYS A 896 -31.00 49.58 -31.97
CA CYS A 896 -31.87 50.67 -32.40
C CYS A 896 -32.03 50.58 -33.93
N PHE A 897 -33.21 50.19 -34.42
CA PHE A 897 -33.65 50.51 -35.78
C PHE A 897 -34.72 51.59 -35.71
N GLY A 898 -34.47 52.67 -36.46
CA GLY A 898 -35.27 53.88 -36.47
C GLY A 898 -36.66 53.70 -37.07
N SER A 899 -37.55 54.54 -36.57
CA SER A 899 -38.89 54.83 -37.05
C SER A 899 -38.93 55.17 -38.54
N ASN A 900 -39.88 54.58 -39.27
CA ASN A 900 -40.62 55.30 -40.30
C ASN A 900 -42.08 54.82 -40.35
N SER A 901 -42.97 55.82 -40.27
CA SER A 901 -44.43 55.79 -40.33
C SER A 901 -44.98 55.30 -41.67
N SER A 902 -46.12 54.59 -41.67
CA SER A 902 -47.35 54.90 -42.44
C SER A 902 -48.43 53.79 -42.32
N ASN A 903 -49.56 54.16 -41.69
CA ASN A 903 -50.99 53.90 -41.98
C ASN A 903 -51.67 52.52 -42.16
N CYS A 904 -52.76 52.37 -41.37
CA CYS A 904 -54.14 51.89 -41.66
C CYS A 904 -54.36 50.43 -42.06
N GLU A 905 -55.47 49.74 -41.75
CA GLU A 905 -56.68 49.90 -40.90
C GLU A 905 -57.34 48.51 -40.83
N CYS A 906 -58.14 48.28 -39.78
CA CYS A 906 -59.06 47.15 -39.48
C CYS A 906 -58.59 46.21 -38.35
#